data_AF-A0A1G7SLW3-F1
#
_entry.id   AF-A0A1G7SLW3-F1
#
_cell.length_a   1.000
_cell.length_b   1.000
_cell.length_c   1.000
_cell.angle_alpha   90.00
_cell.angle_beta   90.00
_cell.angle_gamma   90.00
#
_symmetry.space_group_name_H-M   'P 1'
#
loop_
_entity.id
_entity.type
_entity.pdbx_description
1 polymer ?
#
loop_
_entity_poly.entity_id
_entity_poly.type
_entity_poly.pdbx_seq_one_letter_code
_entity_poly.pdbx_strand_id
1 'polypeptide(L)'
;MALQNPFSIEVVNLTQRKQSSCRIMICQLEFKDYDWSSSSGLFFPIYNEKIDIKINELLKIARHNSVDLVIFPELSIPEKFIEKLQEWSREQRIIIIGGSHYHKTTLGFISRSPVIINGKIFFTEKLTPSPLELSPILGEGLIGGHRIIKFTNTAIGNFAVTICSDYLSEEIKSKLDLESLDILCVPSFQKDSDLYYRRMNTDCENSREGLYILYSNFYEEKYGDGHSAVFGIMDNLYTQKLKSANHTDLNPDKKIFQFNRETSYMIADISLETKRPFINRNISTSPNFYLISTNSTFKNSELSFIQKVAHDDERYKRIDELFVAPLEYEEILKTLDQKKIVFIIGDPGIGKTYTAAKILKEHFEQGYTPIWFPGLEKEDRESQNKILTDFIPSDNQIIYFEDPFGRTIFERRDSIFQVFSPLLDKLSSLNSKIIVSSRKEIFEQFSKESLLEKELLQLRIELNIRNPSYDSSGLISIFDKLASIACDWYDKVDFRESVYQAVMSGRLSTPLAIRDLIFVSRNLKSKKDLEEHINRRNTGLVKTFALEILSAPFSTKLVLFLVYFSGFKGKSFLSQLFDDVTDALAKSRYTDIIGLSFNLEIRSQVGYRIEQFGYLKSSYKFSHPIYEEALSTLLISDTDCEIIARAIFYELIRIETKIAYAVVNKIVIKYPDVALYLFNYMREINISSNDDTLNVLLSQKLISTYTNTRNSAYFDLAFHFYPLGELVKNINSQFVGWYDVVQKITLCQRYLNNSPDDFDTSAIQNINWAFIFSNKGDSFINPKKLLNFLIICHAINQKSILIFWKIKGNTFVKRLYILLLIASDRNRLYDLLEGHPIQKELKSYGQILEESVGIKSKNKLMRKVIFSDYQYHGKITVDIGAAIAILNLRANLLPIGILNVIGEFSEGSIIAIFDERNALIGVGVSEFSSNDLKKIKGHNTSELHGILENNHSYLAIRKEFLHRLYPKQFKKWVLIK
;
A
#
# COMPACT_ATOMS: atom_id res chain seq x y z
N MET A 1 1.26 -5.83 58.85
CA MET A 1 0.65 -7.03 58.24
C MET A 1 -0.35 -6.56 57.19
N ALA A 2 0.06 -6.48 55.93
CA ALA A 2 -0.86 -6.18 54.84
C ALA A 2 -1.74 -7.41 54.61
N LEU A 3 -3.07 -7.23 54.66
CA LEU A 3 -4.02 -8.22 54.21
C LEU A 3 -3.68 -8.54 52.75
N GLN A 4 -3.15 -9.75 52.47
CA GLN A 4 -3.01 -10.23 51.10
C GLN A 4 -4.43 -10.34 50.53
N ASN A 5 -4.80 -9.41 49.64
CA ASN A 5 -5.98 -9.61 48.81
C ASN A 5 -5.76 -10.91 48.01
N PRO A 6 -6.70 -11.86 48.03
CA PRO A 6 -6.55 -13.09 47.26
C PRO A 6 -6.47 -12.74 45.77
N PHE A 7 -5.36 -13.09 45.13
CA PHE A 7 -5.17 -12.92 43.69
C PHE A 7 -5.61 -14.18 42.94
N SER A 8 -6.06 -13.99 41.69
CA SER A 8 -6.46 -15.08 40.80
C SER A 8 -5.54 -15.20 39.58
N ILE A 9 -5.38 -16.44 39.10
CA ILE A 9 -4.83 -16.70 37.76
C ILE A 9 -6.01 -16.90 36.83
N GLU A 10 -6.23 -15.94 35.93
CA GLU A 10 -7.24 -16.04 34.88
C GLU A 10 -6.69 -16.83 33.70
N VAL A 11 -7.41 -17.85 33.24
CA VAL A 11 -7.01 -18.65 32.07
C VAL A 11 -7.81 -18.22 30.86
N VAL A 12 -7.13 -17.67 29.86
CA VAL A 12 -7.72 -17.30 28.57
C VAL A 12 -7.34 -18.36 27.54
N ASN A 13 -8.35 -19.03 26.98
CA ASN A 13 -8.16 -20.05 25.94
C ASN A 13 -8.45 -19.42 24.56
N LEU A 14 -7.46 -19.43 23.66
CA LEU A 14 -7.60 -18.84 22.32
C LEU A 14 -8.03 -19.84 21.24
N THR A 15 -8.12 -21.14 21.56
CA THR A 15 -8.53 -22.21 20.64
C THR A 15 -7.73 -22.26 19.34
N GLN A 16 -6.47 -21.82 19.36
CA GLN A 16 -5.56 -21.84 18.22
C GLN A 16 -4.70 -23.11 18.25
N ARG A 17 -4.28 -23.57 17.07
CA ARG A 17 -3.29 -24.63 16.94
C ARG A 17 -1.90 -24.08 17.24
N LYS A 18 -1.14 -24.81 18.07
CA LYS A 18 0.25 -24.51 18.40
C LYS A 18 1.14 -24.76 17.19
N GLN A 19 2.02 -23.81 16.89
CA GLN A 19 3.01 -23.90 15.81
C GLN A 19 4.23 -24.73 16.23
N SER A 20 5.01 -25.19 15.25
CA SER A 20 6.27 -25.92 15.50
C SER A 20 7.39 -25.03 16.04
N SER A 21 7.37 -23.75 15.66
CA SER A 21 8.32 -22.73 16.10
C SER A 21 7.65 -21.36 16.20
N CYS A 22 8.29 -20.45 16.94
CA CYS A 22 7.84 -19.09 17.16
C CYS A 22 9.02 -18.14 16.94
N ARG A 23 8.80 -17.04 16.21
CA ARG A 23 9.79 -15.96 16.10
C ARG A 23 9.53 -14.91 17.16
N ILE A 24 10.45 -14.78 18.08
CA ILE A 24 10.36 -13.83 19.21
C ILE A 24 11.23 -12.61 18.96
N MET A 25 10.83 -11.48 19.52
CA MET A 25 11.64 -10.27 19.63
C MET A 25 11.63 -9.77 21.06
N ILE A 26 12.82 -9.60 21.63
CA ILE A 26 13.02 -8.96 22.94
C ILE A 26 13.56 -7.56 22.70
N CYS A 27 12.97 -6.57 23.36
CA CYS A 27 13.43 -5.19 23.34
C CYS A 27 14.15 -4.85 24.64
N GLN A 28 15.21 -4.06 24.54
CA GLN A 28 15.88 -3.38 25.65
C GLN A 28 15.91 -1.89 25.34
N LEU A 29 15.42 -1.08 26.28
CA LEU A 29 15.26 0.35 26.10
C LEU A 29 16.12 1.10 27.12
N GLU A 30 16.59 2.29 26.74
CA GLU A 30 17.40 3.14 27.60
C GLU A 30 16.58 4.25 28.23
N PHE A 31 16.69 4.44 29.54
CA PHE A 31 15.89 5.39 30.30
C PHE A 31 16.05 6.83 29.80
N LYS A 32 17.25 7.16 29.30
CA LYS A 32 17.59 8.48 28.72
C LYS A 32 16.81 8.80 27.44
N ASP A 33 16.29 7.78 26.74
CA ASP A 33 15.53 7.96 25.49
C ASP A 33 14.08 8.45 25.78
N TYR A 34 13.70 8.48 27.06
CA TYR A 34 12.37 8.81 27.55
C TYR A 34 12.39 10.13 28.33
N ASP A 35 11.35 10.94 28.16
CA ASP A 35 11.07 12.03 29.08
C ASP A 35 10.16 11.49 30.20
N TRP A 36 10.45 11.84 31.45
CA TRP A 36 9.77 11.28 32.63
C TRP A 36 9.13 12.38 33.48
N SER A 37 7.97 12.08 34.05
CA SER A 37 7.42 12.85 35.17
C SER A 37 7.42 11.99 36.44
N SER A 38 7.64 12.61 37.59
CA SER A 38 7.62 11.92 38.88
C SER A 38 6.49 12.49 39.74
N SER A 39 5.68 11.62 40.33
CA SER A 39 4.65 12.00 41.30
C SER A 39 4.54 10.91 42.37
N SER A 40 4.50 11.31 43.65
CA SER A 40 4.24 10.39 44.77
C SER A 40 5.14 9.14 44.78
N GLY A 41 6.43 9.32 44.44
CA GLY A 41 7.42 8.23 44.40
C GLY A 41 7.40 7.36 43.13
N LEU A 42 6.50 7.61 42.18
CA LEU A 42 6.38 6.84 40.93
C LEU A 42 6.90 7.64 39.72
N PHE A 43 7.48 6.92 38.75
CA PHE A 43 7.96 7.48 37.48
C PHE A 43 7.00 7.16 36.33
N PHE A 44 6.50 8.18 35.64
CA PHE A 44 5.59 8.06 34.53
C PHE A 44 6.31 8.46 33.22
N PRO A 45 6.35 7.58 32.21
CA PRO A 45 6.89 7.95 30.91
C PRO A 45 5.94 8.94 30.23
N ILE A 46 6.47 10.10 29.81
CA ILE A 46 5.72 11.14 29.13
C ILE A 46 5.63 10.78 27.65
N TYR A 47 4.41 10.55 27.15
CA TYR A 47 4.20 10.36 25.72
C TYR A 47 4.59 11.61 24.91
N ASN A 48 5.60 11.46 24.05
CA ASN A 48 6.15 12.50 23.17
C ASN A 48 6.54 11.88 21.80
N GLU A 49 7.03 12.71 20.88
CA GLU A 49 7.46 12.28 19.55
C GLU A 49 8.68 11.33 19.58
N LYS A 50 9.58 11.48 20.55
CA LYS A 50 10.77 10.62 20.69
C LYS A 50 10.39 9.16 20.92
N ILE A 51 9.47 8.91 21.87
CA ILE A 51 8.96 7.57 22.18
C ILE A 51 8.23 6.98 20.98
N ASP A 52 7.43 7.80 20.29
CA ASP A 52 6.70 7.37 19.09
C ASP A 52 7.67 6.88 18.00
N ILE A 53 8.72 7.64 17.70
CA ILE A 53 9.76 7.26 16.74
C ILE A 53 10.43 5.95 17.17
N LYS A 54 10.92 5.87 18.41
CA LYS A 54 11.68 4.72 18.92
C LYS A 54 10.86 3.42 18.89
N ILE A 55 9.62 3.45 19.37
CA ILE A 55 8.77 2.25 19.40
C ILE A 55 8.37 1.86 17.96
N ASN A 56 8.02 2.82 17.11
CA ASN A 56 7.67 2.52 15.72
C ASN A 56 8.84 1.92 14.93
N GLU A 57 10.09 2.33 15.20
CA GLU A 57 11.28 1.70 14.62
C GLU A 57 11.37 0.21 15.01
N LEU A 58 11.18 -0.12 16.29
CA LEU A 58 11.20 -1.51 16.76
C LEU A 58 10.04 -2.33 16.16
N LEU A 59 8.83 -1.78 16.09
CA LEU A 59 7.69 -2.45 15.44
C LEU A 59 7.91 -2.65 13.93
N LYS A 60 8.55 -1.69 13.27
CA LYS A 60 8.93 -1.82 11.86
C LYS A 60 9.92 -2.96 11.66
N ILE A 61 10.93 -3.07 12.53
CA ILE A 61 11.90 -4.18 12.53
C ILE A 61 11.19 -5.52 12.78
N ALA A 62 10.29 -5.57 13.76
CA ALA A 62 9.50 -6.77 14.07
C ALA A 62 8.69 -7.25 12.84
N ARG A 63 8.09 -6.30 12.12
CA ARG A 63 7.31 -6.57 10.91
C ARG A 63 8.14 -7.10 9.77
N HIS A 64 9.28 -6.48 9.47
CA HIS A 64 10.18 -6.93 8.38
C HIS A 64 10.67 -8.36 8.61
N ASN A 65 10.87 -8.72 9.87
CA ASN A 65 11.28 -10.07 10.26
C ASN A 65 10.10 -11.02 10.48
N SER A 66 8.85 -10.57 10.26
CA SER A 66 7.63 -11.33 10.50
C SER A 66 7.58 -11.97 11.89
N VAL A 67 7.90 -11.21 12.94
CA VAL A 67 7.87 -11.67 14.35
C VAL A 67 6.45 -12.09 14.79
N ASP A 68 6.37 -13.10 15.66
CA ASP A 68 5.11 -13.59 16.27
C ASP A 68 4.85 -12.96 17.66
N LEU A 69 5.91 -12.72 18.44
CA LEU A 69 5.83 -12.20 19.80
C LEU A 69 6.88 -11.10 20.02
N VAL A 70 6.45 -9.91 20.44
CA VAL A 70 7.33 -8.82 20.89
C VAL A 70 7.14 -8.59 22.38
N ILE A 71 8.23 -8.47 23.14
CA ILE A 71 8.21 -8.08 24.56
C ILE A 71 9.00 -6.80 24.79
N PHE A 72 8.36 -5.85 25.47
CA PHE A 72 8.97 -4.60 25.93
C PHE A 72 9.22 -4.62 27.45
N PRO A 73 10.19 -3.82 27.97
CA PRO A 73 10.49 -3.72 29.40
C PRO A 73 9.36 -3.13 30.25
N GLU A 74 9.44 -3.28 31.57
CA GLU A 74 8.50 -2.62 32.50
C GLU A 74 8.53 -1.08 32.34
N LEU A 75 7.40 -0.38 32.48
CA LEU A 75 7.29 1.09 32.34
C LEU A 75 7.71 1.69 30.98
N SER A 76 7.86 0.88 29.94
CA SER A 76 8.35 1.33 28.63
C SER A 76 7.29 1.85 27.66
N ILE A 77 6.04 1.44 27.82
CA ILE A 77 4.94 1.82 26.91
C ILE A 77 3.91 2.65 27.69
N PRO A 78 3.79 3.96 27.39
CA PRO A 78 2.74 4.79 27.97
C PRO A 78 1.34 4.28 27.64
N GLU A 79 0.38 4.46 28.54
CA GLU A 79 -1.02 4.03 28.35
C GLU A 79 -1.64 4.59 27.05
N LYS A 80 -1.31 5.83 26.70
CA LYS A 80 -1.76 6.50 25.46
C LYS A 80 -1.26 5.81 24.18
N PHE A 81 -0.21 5.00 24.24
CA PHE A 81 0.37 4.31 23.08
C PHE A 81 -0.34 2.98 22.76
N ILE A 82 -1.16 2.47 23.69
CA ILE A 82 -1.77 1.14 23.58
C ILE A 82 -2.68 1.04 22.36
N GLU A 83 -3.40 2.10 21.99
CA GLU A 83 -4.27 2.12 20.81
C GLU A 83 -3.48 1.89 19.51
N LYS A 84 -2.29 2.51 19.39
CA LYS A 84 -1.38 2.27 18.25
C LYS A 84 -0.89 0.82 18.22
N LEU A 85 -0.52 0.25 19.36
CA LEU A 85 -0.12 -1.16 19.44
C LEU A 85 -1.26 -2.12 19.13
N GLN A 86 -2.50 -1.75 19.48
CA GLN A 86 -3.69 -2.51 19.16
C GLN A 86 -3.90 -2.64 17.66
N GLU A 87 -3.77 -1.53 16.94
CA GLU A 87 -3.86 -1.50 15.48
C GLU A 87 -2.74 -2.32 14.83
N TRP A 88 -1.50 -2.13 15.29
CA TRP A 88 -0.34 -2.92 14.84
C TRP A 88 -0.52 -4.43 15.05
N SER A 89 -0.97 -4.85 16.24
CA SER A 89 -1.24 -6.25 16.56
C SER A 89 -2.28 -6.86 15.61
N ARG A 90 -3.34 -6.12 15.30
CA ARG A 90 -4.43 -6.55 14.40
C ARG A 90 -3.97 -6.70 12.95
N GLU A 91 -3.21 -5.72 12.45
CA GLU A 91 -2.79 -5.67 11.04
C GLU A 91 -1.66 -6.67 10.75
N GLN A 92 -0.77 -6.89 11.71
CA GLN A 92 0.39 -7.80 11.55
C GLN A 92 0.18 -9.19 12.14
N ARG A 93 -0.94 -9.42 12.85
CA ARG A 93 -1.25 -10.64 13.60
C ARG A 93 -0.09 -11.06 14.50
N ILE A 94 0.37 -10.10 15.29
CA ILE A 94 1.50 -10.24 16.23
C ILE A 94 1.00 -10.11 17.67
N ILE A 95 1.59 -10.88 18.57
CA ILE A 95 1.38 -10.76 20.01
C ILE A 95 2.36 -9.72 20.54
N ILE A 96 1.85 -8.73 21.27
CA ILE A 96 2.67 -7.67 21.86
C ILE A 96 2.48 -7.69 23.38
N ILE A 97 3.57 -7.92 24.11
CA ILE A 97 3.67 -7.69 25.56
C ILE A 97 4.22 -6.28 25.73
N GLY A 98 3.33 -5.31 25.94
CA GLY A 98 3.68 -3.89 25.93
C GLY A 98 4.37 -3.41 27.20
N GLY A 99 5.18 -4.23 27.87
CA GLY A 99 5.85 -3.81 29.10
C GLY A 99 4.84 -3.59 30.23
N SER A 100 4.87 -2.43 30.88
CA SER A 100 3.81 -2.05 31.82
C SER A 100 3.64 -0.53 31.87
N HIS A 101 2.56 -0.08 32.53
CA HIS A 101 2.35 1.31 32.91
C HIS A 101 1.56 1.37 34.22
N TYR A 102 1.65 2.52 34.88
CA TYR A 102 0.80 2.82 36.02
C TYR A 102 -0.60 3.23 35.60
N HIS A 103 -1.60 2.68 36.28
CA HIS A 103 -3.01 2.99 36.06
C HIS A 103 -3.67 3.42 37.37
N LYS A 104 -4.37 4.55 37.34
CA LYS A 104 -5.03 5.12 38.52
C LYS A 104 -6.34 4.39 38.81
N THR A 105 -6.49 3.87 40.02
CA THR A 105 -7.72 3.26 40.55
C THR A 105 -8.33 4.14 41.65
N THR A 106 -9.46 3.72 42.22
CA THR A 106 -10.06 4.38 43.39
C THR A 106 -9.21 4.26 44.66
N LEU A 107 -8.36 3.23 44.76
CA LEU A 107 -7.55 2.92 45.96
C LEU A 107 -6.08 3.39 45.85
N GLY A 108 -5.63 3.79 44.66
CA GLY A 108 -4.23 4.13 44.39
C GLY A 108 -3.82 3.76 42.97
N PHE A 109 -2.52 3.73 42.68
CA PHE A 109 -1.99 3.28 41.38
C PHE A 109 -1.71 1.78 41.40
N ILE A 110 -2.07 1.07 40.33
CA ILE A 110 -1.59 -0.29 40.05
C ILE A 110 -0.65 -0.26 38.85
N SER A 111 0.26 -1.23 38.75
CA SER A 111 1.06 -1.45 37.53
C SER A 111 0.43 -2.58 36.74
N ARG A 112 0.21 -2.39 35.44
CA ARG A 112 -0.39 -3.39 34.57
C ARG A 112 0.31 -3.48 33.22
N SER A 113 0.42 -4.70 32.70
CA SER A 113 1.01 -4.99 31.39
C SER A 113 -0.09 -5.26 30.37
N PRO A 114 -0.18 -4.47 29.29
CA PRO A 114 -1.04 -4.79 28.16
C PRO A 114 -0.48 -5.98 27.37
N VAL A 115 -1.24 -7.07 27.30
CA VAL A 115 -1.01 -8.20 26.41
C VAL A 115 -1.99 -8.09 25.26
N ILE A 116 -1.47 -7.79 24.06
CA ILE A 116 -2.27 -7.47 22.89
C ILE A 116 -2.19 -8.61 21.88
N ILE A 117 -3.33 -9.23 21.56
CA ILE A 117 -3.42 -10.39 20.69
C ILE A 117 -4.49 -10.13 19.63
N ASN A 118 -4.08 -10.02 18.36
CA ASN A 118 -4.95 -9.72 17.23
C ASN A 118 -5.83 -8.46 17.49
N GLY A 119 -5.23 -7.44 18.11
CA GLY A 119 -5.91 -6.21 18.51
C GLY A 119 -6.87 -6.33 19.71
N LYS A 120 -6.99 -7.49 20.37
CA LYS A 120 -7.66 -7.59 21.68
C LYS A 120 -6.65 -7.31 22.78
N ILE A 121 -7.01 -6.48 23.76
CA ILE A 121 -6.14 -6.08 24.86
C ILE A 121 -6.57 -6.83 26.12
N PHE A 122 -5.61 -7.48 26.76
CA PHE A 122 -5.73 -8.10 28.07
C PHE A 122 -4.76 -7.41 29.04
N PHE A 123 -5.11 -7.28 30.31
CA PHE A 123 -4.23 -6.67 31.31
C PHE A 123 -3.88 -7.67 32.40
N THR A 124 -2.61 -8.02 32.50
CA THR A 124 -2.05 -8.68 33.69
C THR A 124 -1.55 -7.60 34.65
N GLU A 125 -1.71 -7.79 35.95
CA GLU A 125 -1.41 -6.77 36.96
C GLU A 125 -0.25 -7.20 37.86
N LYS A 126 0.56 -6.22 38.27
CA LYS A 126 1.68 -6.44 39.19
C LYS A 126 1.12 -6.70 40.58
N LEU A 127 1.31 -7.90 41.11
CA LEU A 127 0.77 -8.29 42.42
C LEU A 127 1.67 -7.85 43.57
N THR A 128 2.98 -7.80 43.32
CA THR A 128 4.01 -7.59 44.34
C THR A 128 4.77 -6.30 44.05
N PRO A 129 4.31 -5.12 44.50
CA PRO A 129 5.06 -3.87 44.36
C PRO A 129 6.47 -3.98 44.92
N SER A 130 7.45 -3.38 44.23
CA SER A 130 8.82 -3.32 44.75
C SER A 130 8.92 -2.30 45.88
N PRO A 131 9.92 -2.41 46.78
CA PRO A 131 10.07 -1.47 47.91
C PRO A 131 10.16 0.01 47.50
N LEU A 132 10.72 0.30 46.31
CA LEU A 132 10.85 1.66 45.78
C LEU A 132 9.53 2.25 45.26
N GLU A 133 8.54 1.40 45.00
CA GLU A 133 7.22 1.82 44.50
C GLU A 133 6.21 2.05 45.63
N LEU A 134 6.52 1.67 46.87
CA LEU A 134 5.64 1.81 48.02
C LEU A 134 5.69 3.23 48.61
N SER A 135 4.54 3.75 49.03
CA SER A 135 4.45 4.98 49.82
C SER A 135 3.81 4.70 51.19
N PRO A 136 4.26 5.37 52.27
CA PRO A 136 3.58 5.33 53.55
C PRO A 136 2.27 6.15 53.56
N ILE A 137 2.01 6.98 52.54
CA ILE A 137 0.81 7.82 52.43
C ILE A 137 -0.28 7.06 51.68
N LEU A 138 -1.47 6.95 52.27
CA LEU A 138 -2.59 6.23 51.67
C LEU A 138 -3.02 6.88 50.33
N GLY A 139 -3.05 6.08 49.27
CA GLY A 139 -3.36 6.53 47.91
C GLY A 139 -2.15 7.05 47.12
N GLU A 140 -0.98 7.15 47.75
CA GLU A 140 0.30 7.37 47.10
C GLU A 140 1.06 6.06 46.91
N GLY A 141 1.99 6.02 45.96
CA GLY A 141 2.71 4.79 45.62
C GLY A 141 1.84 3.73 44.94
N LEU A 142 2.42 2.55 44.76
CA LEU A 142 1.83 1.43 44.05
C LEU A 142 1.14 0.46 45.02
N ILE A 143 -0.09 0.08 44.70
CA ILE A 143 -0.79 -1.02 45.36
C ILE A 143 -0.71 -2.28 44.50
N GLY A 144 -0.70 -3.45 45.15
CA GLY A 144 -0.75 -4.73 44.44
C GLY A 144 -2.06 -4.91 43.69
N GLY A 145 -1.96 -5.42 42.46
CA GLY A 145 -3.10 -5.84 41.66
C GLY A 145 -3.77 -7.12 42.19
N HIS A 146 -4.68 -7.68 41.40
CA HIS A 146 -5.48 -8.83 41.82
C HIS A 146 -5.50 -10.00 40.82
N ARG A 147 -4.92 -9.83 39.63
CA ARG A 147 -5.00 -10.82 38.55
C ARG A 147 -3.71 -10.95 37.75
N ILE A 148 -3.37 -12.20 37.44
CA ILE A 148 -2.40 -12.54 36.40
C ILE A 148 -3.10 -13.40 35.35
N ILE A 149 -2.79 -13.20 34.07
CA ILE A 149 -3.43 -13.93 32.97
C ILE A 149 -2.47 -14.98 32.39
N LYS A 150 -2.98 -16.20 32.24
CA LYS A 150 -2.35 -17.33 31.55
C LYS A 150 -3.10 -17.59 30.25
N PHE A 151 -2.39 -17.60 29.13
CA PHE A 151 -2.96 -17.87 27.81
C PHE A 151 -2.68 -19.33 27.41
N THR A 152 -3.73 -20.02 26.98
CA THR A 152 -3.67 -21.44 26.59
C THR A 152 -4.19 -21.65 25.18
N ASN A 153 -3.71 -22.70 24.51
CA ASN A 153 -4.04 -23.03 23.12
C ASN A 153 -3.82 -21.83 22.20
N THR A 154 -2.61 -21.27 22.23
CA THR A 154 -2.20 -20.15 21.38
C THR A 154 -1.25 -20.64 20.28
N ALA A 155 -1.14 -19.88 19.20
CA ALA A 155 -0.20 -20.17 18.12
C ALA A 155 1.26 -20.31 18.59
N ILE A 156 1.66 -19.58 19.63
CA ILE A 156 3.03 -19.58 20.17
C ILE A 156 3.22 -20.53 21.37
N GLY A 157 2.24 -21.39 21.63
CA GLY A 157 2.21 -22.24 22.82
C GLY A 157 1.56 -21.56 24.03
N ASN A 158 1.50 -22.27 25.15
CA ASN A 158 0.95 -21.71 26.39
C ASN A 158 1.92 -20.69 26.97
N PHE A 159 1.44 -19.49 27.33
CA PHE A 159 2.30 -18.47 27.88
C PHE A 159 1.65 -17.63 28.97
N ALA A 160 2.48 -17.02 29.82
CA ALA A 160 2.04 -16.09 30.86
C ALA A 160 2.99 -14.89 30.94
N VAL A 161 2.56 -13.84 31.64
CA VAL A 161 3.33 -12.62 31.85
C VAL A 161 3.36 -12.30 33.34
N THR A 162 4.56 -12.24 33.92
CA THR A 162 4.82 -11.82 35.31
C THR A 162 5.64 -10.54 35.31
N ILE A 163 5.20 -9.50 36.02
CA ILE A 163 5.85 -8.19 35.97
C ILE A 163 6.94 -8.12 37.04
N CYS A 164 8.20 -8.05 36.63
CA CYS A 164 9.36 -7.77 37.47
C CYS A 164 9.40 -8.61 38.75
N SER A 165 9.12 -8.03 39.92
CA SER A 165 9.14 -8.70 41.23
C SER A 165 8.17 -9.87 41.36
N ASP A 166 7.08 -9.91 40.58
CA ASP A 166 6.13 -11.04 40.60
C ASP A 166 6.79 -12.36 40.22
N TYR A 167 7.77 -12.33 39.33
CA TYR A 167 8.52 -13.51 38.93
C TYR A 167 9.26 -14.18 40.11
N LEU A 168 9.67 -13.40 41.11
CA LEU A 168 10.39 -13.90 42.28
C LEU A 168 9.47 -14.57 43.31
N SER A 169 8.15 -14.48 43.15
CA SER A 169 7.19 -15.08 44.08
C SER A 169 6.93 -16.56 43.75
N GLU A 170 7.37 -17.45 44.65
CA GLU A 170 7.11 -18.90 44.52
C GLU A 170 5.60 -19.22 44.59
N GLU A 171 4.81 -18.43 45.31
CA GLU A 171 3.34 -18.59 45.34
C GLU A 171 2.72 -18.33 43.96
N ILE A 172 3.16 -17.26 43.28
CA ILE A 172 2.70 -16.91 41.93
C ILE A 172 3.13 -17.99 40.94
N LYS A 173 4.41 -18.39 40.95
CA LYS A 173 4.93 -19.44 40.06
C LYS A 173 4.22 -20.78 40.25
N SER A 174 3.95 -21.17 41.50
CA SER A 174 3.21 -22.40 41.81
C SER A 174 1.77 -22.36 41.29
N LYS A 175 1.05 -21.23 41.46
CA LYS A 175 -0.33 -21.09 40.94
C LYS A 175 -0.40 -20.97 39.42
N LEU A 176 0.64 -20.43 38.77
CA LEU A 176 0.74 -20.36 37.31
C LEU A 176 0.94 -21.73 36.66
N ASP A 177 1.49 -22.69 37.42
CA ASP A 177 1.87 -24.02 36.95
C ASP A 177 2.85 -23.93 35.77
N LEU A 178 4.11 -23.60 36.08
CA LEU A 178 5.16 -23.39 35.08
C LEU A 178 5.38 -24.58 34.14
N GLU A 179 5.11 -25.81 34.59
CA GLU A 179 5.26 -27.02 33.76
C GLU A 179 4.29 -27.03 32.57
N SER A 180 3.14 -26.36 32.70
CA SER A 180 2.17 -26.25 31.61
C SER A 180 2.47 -25.13 30.60
N LEU A 181 3.51 -24.32 30.85
CA LEU A 181 3.89 -23.19 30.00
C LEU A 181 4.97 -23.59 28.99
N ASP A 182 4.86 -23.03 27.79
CA ASP A 182 5.92 -23.05 26.78
C ASP A 182 6.84 -21.83 26.92
N ILE A 183 6.25 -20.67 27.23
CA ILE A 183 6.94 -19.37 27.31
C ILE A 183 6.49 -18.61 28.56
N LEU A 184 7.44 -18.07 29.32
CA LEU A 184 7.18 -17.11 30.38
C LEU A 184 7.81 -15.75 30.03
N CYS A 185 6.99 -14.71 29.96
CA CYS A 185 7.44 -13.35 29.65
C CYS A 185 7.63 -12.55 30.93
N VAL A 186 8.81 -11.93 31.10
CA VAL A 186 9.19 -11.22 32.33
C VAL A 186 9.64 -9.79 32.00
N PRO A 187 8.70 -8.86 31.72
CA PRO A 187 9.03 -7.44 31.59
C PRO A 187 9.48 -6.89 32.94
N SER A 188 10.63 -6.22 32.96
CA SER A 188 11.32 -5.79 34.17
C SER A 188 11.93 -4.40 34.04
N PHE A 189 12.11 -3.75 35.18
CA PHE A 189 12.95 -2.57 35.34
C PHE A 189 13.68 -2.69 36.69
N GLN A 190 14.83 -3.36 36.67
CA GLN A 190 15.54 -3.75 37.89
C GLN A 190 17.06 -3.84 37.67
N LYS A 191 17.86 -3.72 38.75
CA LYS A 191 19.32 -3.51 38.72
C LYS A 191 20.21 -4.74 39.02
N ASP A 192 19.64 -5.84 39.48
CA ASP A 192 20.33 -7.08 39.88
C ASP A 192 19.84 -8.25 39.01
N SER A 193 20.19 -8.22 37.72
CA SER A 193 19.83 -9.29 36.78
C SER A 193 20.38 -10.66 37.19
N ASP A 194 21.49 -10.72 37.93
CA ASP A 194 22.07 -11.98 38.42
C ASP A 194 21.18 -12.73 39.41
N LEU A 195 20.38 -12.02 40.22
CA LEU A 195 19.35 -12.66 41.05
C LEU A 195 18.28 -13.33 40.20
N TYR A 196 17.79 -12.64 39.17
CA TYR A 196 16.78 -13.16 38.23
C TYR A 196 17.32 -14.35 37.44
N TYR A 197 18.54 -14.24 36.92
CA TYR A 197 19.20 -15.26 36.12
C TYR A 197 19.33 -16.59 36.87
N ARG A 198 19.71 -16.56 38.15
CA ARG A 198 19.81 -17.78 38.97
C ARG A 198 18.46 -18.49 39.13
N ARG A 199 17.38 -17.73 39.30
CA ARG A 199 16.01 -18.26 39.40
C ARG A 199 15.55 -18.81 38.05
N MET A 200 15.77 -18.09 36.96
CA MET A 200 15.42 -18.51 35.60
C MET A 200 16.14 -19.79 35.20
N ASN A 201 17.42 -19.92 35.56
CA ASN A 201 18.19 -21.14 35.34
C ASN A 201 17.56 -22.35 36.03
N THR A 202 17.17 -22.17 37.28
CA THR A 202 16.57 -23.23 38.10
C THR A 202 15.19 -23.63 37.56
N ASP A 203 14.35 -22.66 37.21
CA ASP A 203 13.01 -22.91 36.67
C ASP A 203 13.08 -23.61 35.30
N CYS A 204 14.03 -23.23 34.43
CA CYS A 204 14.26 -23.91 33.15
C CYS A 204 14.79 -25.35 33.34
N GLU A 205 15.71 -25.59 34.27
CA GLU A 205 16.23 -26.94 34.56
C GLU A 205 15.14 -27.88 35.09
N ASN A 206 14.31 -27.36 36.00
CA ASN A 206 13.24 -28.12 36.65
C ASN A 206 12.10 -28.49 35.70
N SER A 207 11.86 -27.69 34.64
CA SER A 207 10.79 -27.94 33.68
C SER A 207 11.05 -29.21 32.85
N ARG A 208 10.21 -30.23 33.04
CA ARG A 208 10.35 -31.53 32.37
C ARG A 208 10.09 -31.43 30.87
N GLU A 209 9.07 -30.67 30.50
CA GLU A 209 8.69 -30.45 29.09
C GLU A 209 9.52 -29.34 28.41
N GLY A 210 10.33 -28.61 29.19
CA GLY A 210 11.13 -27.47 28.75
C GLY A 210 10.33 -26.16 28.75
N LEU A 211 10.98 -25.10 29.21
CA LEU A 211 10.41 -23.75 29.35
C LEU A 211 11.38 -22.71 28.78
N TYR A 212 10.86 -21.80 27.96
CA TYR A 212 11.60 -20.58 27.60
C TYR A 212 11.17 -19.43 28.50
N ILE A 213 12.14 -18.67 29.02
CA ILE A 213 11.88 -17.44 29.76
C ILE A 213 12.44 -16.26 28.96
N LEU A 214 11.57 -15.32 28.62
CA LEU A 214 11.90 -14.12 27.86
C LEU A 214 11.99 -12.94 28.83
N TYR A 215 13.22 -12.51 29.11
CA TYR A 215 13.50 -11.47 30.08
C TYR A 215 13.83 -10.16 29.36
N SER A 216 12.99 -9.15 29.57
CA SER A 216 13.12 -7.83 28.93
C SER A 216 13.26 -6.77 30.03
N ASN A 217 14.43 -6.15 30.11
CA ASN A 217 14.77 -5.22 31.18
C ASN A 217 15.15 -3.85 30.64
N PHE A 218 14.82 -2.80 31.40
CA PHE A 218 15.22 -1.43 31.10
C PHE A 218 16.68 -1.19 31.48
N TYR A 219 17.38 -0.41 30.66
CA TYR A 219 18.72 0.06 30.97
C TYR A 219 18.72 1.49 31.54
N GLU A 220 19.26 1.65 32.76
CA GLU A 220 19.48 2.87 33.53
C GLU A 220 20.54 2.63 34.63
N GLU A 221 21.52 3.52 34.77
CA GLU A 221 22.71 3.29 35.61
C GLU A 221 22.42 3.01 37.11
N LYS A 222 21.31 3.51 37.65
CA LYS A 222 20.96 3.40 39.07
C LYS A 222 19.90 2.33 39.35
N TYR A 223 18.88 2.19 38.52
CA TYR A 223 17.66 1.44 38.78
C TYR A 223 17.47 0.23 37.85
N GLY A 224 18.15 0.18 36.69
CA GLY A 224 17.96 -0.87 35.68
C GLY A 224 19.25 -1.28 35.00
N ASP A 225 19.81 -2.47 35.27
CA ASP A 225 21.09 -2.85 34.65
C ASP A 225 20.98 -3.24 33.16
N GLY A 226 19.77 -3.24 32.60
CA GLY A 226 19.52 -3.81 31.28
C GLY A 226 19.75 -5.31 31.31
N HIS A 227 20.68 -5.81 30.49
CA HIS A 227 20.96 -7.24 30.41
C HIS A 227 19.68 -8.08 30.19
N SER A 228 18.84 -7.64 29.25
CA SER A 228 17.75 -8.47 28.73
C SER A 228 18.32 -9.82 28.26
N ALA A 229 17.54 -10.90 28.35
CA ALA A 229 18.08 -12.24 28.13
C ALA A 229 17.01 -13.26 27.70
N VAL A 230 17.48 -14.37 27.15
CA VAL A 230 16.66 -15.57 26.89
C VAL A 230 17.22 -16.73 27.71
N PHE A 231 16.32 -17.42 28.40
CA PHE A 231 16.64 -18.66 29.11
C PHE A 231 15.90 -19.85 28.51
N GLY A 232 16.56 -21.00 28.51
CA GLY A 232 16.00 -22.27 28.08
C GLY A 232 17.05 -23.38 28.02
N ILE A 233 16.61 -24.62 27.83
CA ILE A 233 17.53 -25.75 27.66
C ILE A 233 17.94 -25.82 26.18
N MET A 234 19.24 -25.83 25.91
CA MET A 234 19.78 -25.86 24.56
C MET A 234 20.91 -26.87 24.42
N ASP A 235 21.10 -27.38 23.20
CA ASP A 235 22.16 -28.30 22.86
C ASP A 235 23.55 -27.66 22.99
N ASN A 236 24.45 -28.34 23.71
CA ASN A 236 25.81 -27.91 23.98
C ASN A 236 26.58 -27.42 22.74
N LEU A 237 26.43 -28.08 21.58
CA LEU A 237 27.14 -27.69 20.37
C LEU A 237 26.75 -26.28 19.90
N TYR A 238 25.47 -25.93 19.96
CA TYR A 238 24.97 -24.61 19.59
C TYR A 238 25.25 -23.58 20.69
N THR A 239 25.18 -24.01 21.95
CA THR A 239 25.51 -23.18 23.12
C THR A 239 26.96 -22.70 23.07
N GLN A 240 27.89 -23.57 22.68
CA GLN A 240 29.28 -23.18 22.46
C GLN A 240 29.46 -22.22 21.29
N LYS A 241 28.69 -22.38 20.19
CA LYS A 241 28.70 -21.42 19.06
C LYS A 241 28.27 -20.03 19.51
N LEU A 242 27.15 -19.92 20.24
CA LEU A 242 26.66 -18.63 20.76
C LEU A 242 27.66 -17.99 21.73
N LYS A 243 28.30 -18.79 22.59
CA LYS A 243 29.39 -18.30 23.46
C LYS A 243 30.57 -17.78 22.67
N SER A 244 31.04 -18.50 21.65
CA SER A 244 32.15 -18.07 20.80
C SER A 244 31.85 -16.78 20.03
N ALA A 245 30.58 -16.52 19.75
CA ALA A 245 30.09 -15.28 19.13
C ALA A 245 29.80 -14.15 20.14
N ASN A 246 30.17 -14.32 21.42
CA ASN A 246 29.89 -13.37 22.52
C ASN A 246 28.41 -13.01 22.70
N HIS A 247 27.50 -13.92 22.35
CA HIS A 247 26.05 -13.73 22.57
C HIS A 247 25.59 -14.20 23.95
N THR A 248 26.42 -14.97 24.66
CA THR A 248 26.20 -15.40 26.05
C THR A 248 27.54 -15.77 26.68
N ASP A 249 27.65 -15.66 28.00
CA ASP A 249 28.79 -16.12 28.79
C ASP A 249 28.62 -17.58 29.31
N LEU A 250 27.39 -18.11 29.21
CA LEU A 250 26.92 -19.36 29.83
C LEU A 250 27.05 -19.39 31.35
N ASN A 251 26.91 -18.22 31.98
CA ASN A 251 26.82 -18.09 33.42
C ASN A 251 25.55 -17.32 33.80
N PRO A 252 24.45 -18.02 34.14
CA PRO A 252 24.34 -19.47 34.30
C PRO A 252 24.10 -20.20 32.96
N ASP A 253 24.18 -21.53 32.96
CA ASP A 253 24.31 -22.36 31.75
C ASP A 253 23.06 -22.43 30.86
N LYS A 254 21.87 -22.13 31.39
CA LYS A 254 20.61 -22.03 30.62
C LYS A 254 20.37 -20.64 30.03
N LYS A 255 21.27 -19.69 30.25
CA LYS A 255 21.23 -18.36 29.62
C LYS A 255 21.67 -18.49 28.17
N ILE A 256 20.71 -18.63 27.26
CA ILE A 256 20.94 -18.84 25.82
C ILE A 256 21.50 -17.58 25.16
N PHE A 257 20.98 -16.41 25.53
CA PHE A 257 21.39 -15.11 24.98
C PHE A 257 21.36 -14.04 26.07
N GLN A 258 22.29 -13.10 26.03
CA GLN A 258 22.33 -11.92 26.90
C GLN A 258 22.61 -10.66 26.08
N PHE A 259 21.85 -9.60 26.38
CA PHE A 259 22.07 -8.28 25.82
C PHE A 259 23.26 -7.60 26.50
N ASN A 260 24.08 -6.93 25.69
CA ASN A 260 24.99 -5.91 26.17
C ASN A 260 24.27 -4.55 26.27
N ARG A 261 24.99 -3.51 26.73
CA ARG A 261 24.44 -2.15 26.87
C ARG A 261 23.90 -1.57 25.55
N GLU A 262 24.57 -1.83 24.44
CA GLU A 262 24.27 -1.23 23.13
C GLU A 262 23.15 -1.98 22.38
N THR A 263 22.82 -3.20 22.83
CA THR A 263 21.78 -4.00 22.21
C THR A 263 20.41 -3.41 22.56
N SER A 264 19.66 -3.01 21.54
CA SER A 264 18.29 -2.50 21.71
C SER A 264 17.23 -3.56 21.40
N TYR A 265 17.58 -4.56 20.58
CA TYR A 265 16.70 -5.68 20.32
C TYR A 265 17.46 -6.96 19.95
N MET A 266 16.76 -8.08 20.07
CA MET A 266 17.17 -9.38 19.54
C MET A 266 15.95 -10.08 18.96
N ILE A 267 16.11 -10.67 17.78
CA ILE A 267 15.12 -11.51 17.11
C ILE A 267 15.69 -12.91 16.97
N ALA A 268 14.94 -13.91 17.39
CA ALA A 268 15.31 -15.31 17.27
C ALA A 268 14.10 -16.21 16.99
N ASP A 269 14.34 -17.32 16.32
CA ASP A 269 13.40 -18.43 16.22
C ASP A 269 13.61 -19.40 17.38
N ILE A 270 12.53 -19.78 18.06
CA ILE A 270 12.51 -20.82 19.09
C ILE A 270 11.62 -21.98 18.64
N SER A 271 12.07 -23.22 18.86
CA SER A 271 11.25 -24.41 18.61
C SER A 271 10.34 -24.69 19.80
N LEU A 272 9.04 -24.82 19.54
CA LEU A 272 8.02 -25.12 20.53
C LEU A 272 7.79 -26.62 20.73
N GLU A 273 8.34 -27.44 19.84
CA GLU A 273 8.34 -28.90 19.89
C GLU A 273 9.57 -29.47 20.59
N THR A 274 10.74 -28.86 20.38
CA THR A 274 12.04 -29.34 20.90
C THR A 274 12.60 -28.43 21.99
N LYS A 275 11.73 -27.93 22.88
CA LYS A 275 12.10 -27.03 24.00
C LYS A 275 13.17 -27.63 24.92
N ARG A 276 13.14 -28.95 25.12
CA ARG A 276 14.14 -29.74 25.83
C ARG A 276 14.79 -30.75 24.86
N PRO A 277 15.92 -30.40 24.22
CA PRO A 277 16.53 -31.27 23.21
C PRO A 277 17.09 -32.58 23.80
N PHE A 278 16.94 -33.70 23.08
CA PHE A 278 17.52 -35.00 23.43
C PHE A 278 19.03 -35.07 23.16
N ILE A 279 19.75 -35.88 23.94
CA ILE A 279 21.22 -36.01 23.92
C ILE A 279 21.77 -36.63 22.61
N ASN A 280 21.03 -37.50 21.93
CA ASN A 280 21.50 -38.22 20.72
C ASN A 280 21.17 -37.46 19.42
N ARG A 281 21.78 -36.28 19.23
CA ARG A 281 21.63 -35.47 18.00
C ARG A 281 22.74 -35.75 16.98
N ASN A 282 22.44 -35.53 15.70
CA ASN A 282 23.39 -35.61 14.60
C ASN A 282 23.37 -34.29 13.81
N ILE A 283 24.28 -34.10 12.84
CA ILE A 283 24.38 -32.87 12.03
C ILE A 283 23.07 -32.50 11.28
N SER A 284 22.12 -33.44 11.14
CA SER A 284 20.84 -33.18 10.47
C SER A 284 19.72 -32.66 11.39
N THR A 285 19.91 -32.59 12.72
CA THR A 285 18.88 -32.06 13.62
C THR A 285 19.00 -30.54 13.76
N SER A 286 17.90 -29.82 13.47
CA SER A 286 17.80 -28.37 13.59
C SER A 286 17.94 -27.90 15.05
N PRO A 287 18.55 -26.72 15.28
CA PRO A 287 18.63 -26.15 16.63
C PRO A 287 17.25 -25.73 17.12
N ASN A 288 17.04 -25.80 18.45
CA ASN A 288 15.80 -25.34 19.08
C ASN A 288 15.79 -23.83 19.36
N PHE A 289 16.91 -23.14 19.14
CA PHE A 289 17.04 -21.69 19.15
C PHE A 289 17.94 -21.25 18.00
N TYR A 290 17.53 -20.23 17.24
CA TYR A 290 18.31 -19.67 16.14
C TYR A 290 18.23 -18.15 16.13
N LEU A 291 19.37 -17.48 16.29
CA LEU A 291 19.45 -16.01 16.25
C LEU A 291 19.28 -15.51 14.81
N ILE A 292 18.32 -14.61 14.59
CA ILE A 292 18.00 -14.03 13.27
C ILE A 292 18.67 -12.67 13.09
N SER A 293 18.51 -11.78 14.07
CA SER A 293 19.02 -10.41 13.98
C SER A 293 19.21 -9.79 15.35
N THR A 294 20.25 -8.99 15.48
CA THR A 294 20.49 -8.11 16.64
C THR A 294 21.30 -6.90 16.16
N ASN A 295 21.13 -5.75 16.81
CA ASN A 295 21.69 -4.48 16.34
C ASN A 295 23.10 -4.17 16.87
N SER A 296 23.91 -5.17 17.20
CA SER A 296 25.23 -4.98 17.83
C SER A 296 26.26 -4.20 16.99
N THR A 297 25.92 -3.73 15.78
CA THR A 297 26.72 -2.77 14.98
C THR A 297 25.86 -2.14 13.88
N PHE A 298 25.35 -0.91 14.07
CA PHE A 298 24.94 -0.04 12.95
C PHE A 298 25.42 1.38 13.24
N LYS A 299 26.26 1.94 12.36
CA LYS A 299 26.61 3.37 12.41
C LYS A 299 25.35 4.19 12.14
N ASN A 300 25.05 5.18 12.99
CA ASN A 300 23.89 6.08 12.86
C ASN A 300 23.72 6.71 11.47
N SER A 301 24.79 6.86 10.68
CA SER A 301 24.74 7.37 9.31
C SER A 301 24.01 6.43 8.33
N GLU A 302 24.11 5.10 8.49
CA GLU A 302 23.50 4.14 7.55
C GLU A 302 21.99 4.01 7.75
N LEU A 303 21.53 4.08 9.00
CA LEU A 303 20.11 4.17 9.35
C LEU A 303 19.46 5.42 8.73
N SER A 304 20.17 6.56 8.75
CA SER A 304 19.65 7.82 8.22
C SER A 304 19.47 7.82 6.70
N PHE A 305 20.31 7.09 5.95
CA PHE A 305 20.14 6.90 4.51
C PHE A 305 18.86 6.08 4.24
N ILE A 306 18.77 4.87 4.80
CA ILE A 306 17.65 3.95 4.59
C ILE A 306 16.31 4.56 5.01
N GLN A 307 16.28 5.35 6.09
CA GLN A 307 15.12 6.13 6.51
C GLN A 307 14.66 7.13 5.44
N LYS A 308 15.60 7.85 4.80
CA LYS A 308 15.28 8.86 3.77
C LYS A 308 14.80 8.26 2.45
N VAL A 309 15.34 7.11 2.05
CA VAL A 309 15.02 6.49 0.75
C VAL A 309 13.78 5.57 0.80
N ALA A 310 13.15 5.43 1.97
CA ALA A 310 11.93 4.63 2.22
C ALA A 310 12.00 3.17 1.72
N HIS A 311 13.21 2.61 1.54
CA HIS A 311 13.48 1.23 1.11
C HIS A 311 14.29 0.51 2.17
N ASP A 312 13.65 -0.39 2.92
CA ASP A 312 14.25 -1.10 4.07
C ASP A 312 14.53 -2.57 3.72
N ASP A 313 15.38 -2.75 2.71
CA ASP A 313 15.89 -4.06 2.28
C ASP A 313 17.31 -4.25 2.81
N GLU A 314 17.59 -5.39 3.45
CA GLU A 314 18.94 -5.71 3.96
C GLU A 314 20.02 -5.62 2.89
N ARG A 315 19.67 -5.89 1.62
CA ARG A 315 20.60 -5.79 0.49
C ARG A 315 21.17 -4.37 0.32
N TYR A 316 20.37 -3.35 0.63
CA TYR A 316 20.81 -1.95 0.58
C TYR A 316 21.51 -1.51 1.86
N LYS A 317 21.25 -2.17 3.00
CA LYS A 317 22.01 -1.95 4.25
C LYS A 317 23.46 -2.38 4.08
N ARG A 318 23.68 -3.58 3.53
CA ARG A 318 25.00 -4.15 3.28
C ARG A 318 25.56 -3.80 1.90
N ILE A 319 25.09 -2.71 1.29
CA ILE A 319 25.45 -2.38 -0.08
C ILE A 319 26.96 -2.19 -0.25
N ASP A 320 27.67 -1.64 0.72
CA ASP A 320 29.12 -1.45 0.60
C ASP A 320 29.91 -2.77 0.65
N GLU A 321 29.39 -3.75 1.39
CA GLU A 321 30.00 -5.07 1.49
C GLU A 321 29.73 -5.89 0.21
N LEU A 322 28.49 -5.88 -0.25
CA LEU A 322 27.99 -6.76 -1.30
C LEU A 322 28.13 -6.19 -2.72
N PHE A 323 28.24 -4.87 -2.87
CA PHE A 323 28.31 -4.24 -4.19
C PHE A 323 29.58 -4.64 -4.94
N VAL A 324 29.39 -4.94 -6.22
CA VAL A 324 30.45 -5.11 -7.21
C VAL A 324 30.12 -4.10 -8.29
N ALA A 325 31.08 -3.24 -8.64
CA ALA A 325 30.86 -2.21 -9.64
C ALA A 325 30.67 -2.85 -11.02
N PRO A 326 29.63 -2.47 -11.78
CA PRO A 326 29.55 -2.82 -13.19
C PRO A 326 30.70 -2.15 -13.97
N LEU A 327 31.06 -2.70 -15.13
CA LEU A 327 32.13 -2.18 -15.98
C LEU A 327 31.95 -0.69 -16.32
N GLU A 328 30.70 -0.24 -16.39
CA GLU A 328 30.34 1.10 -16.80
C GLU A 328 30.12 2.06 -15.62
N TYR A 329 30.39 1.62 -14.38
CA TYR A 329 30.11 2.40 -13.17
C TYR A 329 30.74 3.81 -13.19
N GLU A 330 32.02 3.90 -13.57
CA GLU A 330 32.75 5.17 -13.66
C GLU A 330 32.17 6.10 -14.73
N GLU A 331 31.71 5.53 -15.85
CA GLU A 331 31.07 6.29 -16.92
C GLU A 331 29.70 6.83 -16.48
N ILE A 332 28.94 6.05 -15.71
CA ILE A 332 27.66 6.47 -15.11
C ILE A 332 27.89 7.68 -14.19
N LEU A 333 28.86 7.59 -13.28
CA LEU A 333 29.19 8.68 -12.35
C LEU A 333 29.63 9.94 -13.08
N LYS A 334 30.56 9.82 -14.04
CA LYS A 334 31.03 10.94 -14.86
C LYS A 334 29.89 11.63 -15.62
N THR A 335 28.98 10.85 -16.18
CA THR A 335 27.82 11.36 -16.91
C THR A 335 26.86 12.10 -15.97
N LEU A 336 26.59 11.52 -14.80
CA LEU A 336 25.74 12.12 -13.78
C LEU A 336 26.30 13.46 -13.29
N ASP A 337 27.62 13.56 -13.10
CA ASP A 337 28.29 14.79 -12.69
C ASP A 337 28.27 15.87 -13.77
N GLN A 338 28.50 15.51 -15.04
CA GLN A 338 28.57 16.47 -16.14
C GLN A 338 27.20 16.96 -16.61
N LYS A 339 26.21 16.07 -16.65
CA LYS A 339 24.90 16.34 -17.25
C LYS A 339 23.80 16.55 -16.21
N LYS A 340 24.08 16.31 -14.92
CA LYS A 340 23.10 16.24 -13.81
C LYS A 340 22.01 15.17 -13.98
N ILE A 341 22.03 14.39 -15.06
CA ILE A 341 21.08 13.30 -15.32
C ILE A 341 21.78 12.11 -15.98
N VAL A 342 21.41 10.91 -15.55
CA VAL A 342 21.87 9.66 -16.18
C VAL A 342 20.72 8.65 -16.32
N PHE A 343 20.74 7.91 -17.44
CA PHE A 343 19.81 6.81 -17.72
C PHE A 343 20.57 5.48 -17.66
N ILE A 344 20.15 4.60 -16.76
CA ILE A 344 20.69 3.25 -16.61
C ILE A 344 19.72 2.29 -17.31
N ILE A 345 20.08 1.88 -18.53
CA ILE A 345 19.24 1.08 -19.42
C ILE A 345 19.82 -0.33 -19.55
N GLY A 346 18.98 -1.35 -19.53
CA GLY A 346 19.40 -2.71 -19.87
C GLY A 346 18.41 -3.79 -19.49
N ASP A 347 18.79 -5.05 -19.69
CA ASP A 347 17.90 -6.20 -19.52
C ASP A 347 17.52 -6.45 -18.05
N PRO A 348 16.41 -7.17 -17.77
CA PRO A 348 16.05 -7.55 -16.40
C PRO A 348 17.19 -8.33 -15.71
N GLY A 349 17.43 -8.03 -14.44
CA GLY A 349 18.38 -8.81 -13.62
C GLY A 349 19.86 -8.41 -13.70
N ILE A 350 20.23 -7.38 -14.48
CA ILE A 350 21.63 -6.91 -14.60
C ILE A 350 22.12 -6.01 -13.45
N GLY A 351 21.26 -5.69 -12.47
CA GLY A 351 21.65 -4.87 -11.31
C GLY A 351 21.45 -3.35 -11.44
N LYS A 352 20.60 -2.87 -12.36
CA LYS A 352 20.30 -1.43 -12.56
C LYS A 352 19.87 -0.72 -11.26
N THR A 353 18.85 -1.26 -10.58
CA THR A 353 18.34 -0.71 -9.32
C THR A 353 19.41 -0.72 -8.23
N TYR A 354 20.21 -1.79 -8.17
CA TYR A 354 21.28 -1.92 -7.18
C TYR A 354 22.39 -0.89 -7.40
N THR A 355 22.74 -0.65 -8.66
CA THR A 355 23.69 0.39 -9.08
C THR A 355 23.18 1.79 -8.73
N ALA A 356 21.93 2.09 -9.05
CA ALA A 356 21.31 3.38 -8.70
C ALA A 356 21.28 3.61 -7.18
N ALA A 357 20.97 2.58 -6.39
CA ALA A 357 20.97 2.66 -4.93
C ALA A 357 22.37 2.93 -4.35
N LYS A 358 23.42 2.36 -4.94
CA LYS A 358 24.81 2.64 -4.53
C LYS A 358 25.18 4.10 -4.80
N ILE A 359 24.84 4.62 -5.99
CA ILE A 359 25.08 6.02 -6.35
C ILE A 359 24.32 6.97 -5.40
N LEU A 360 23.07 6.64 -5.03
CA LEU A 360 22.31 7.41 -4.04
C LEU A 360 23.04 7.46 -2.68
N LYS A 361 23.60 6.33 -2.22
CA LYS A 361 24.32 6.26 -0.93
C LYS A 361 25.59 7.11 -0.97
N GLU A 362 26.41 6.98 -2.01
CA GLU A 362 27.65 7.75 -2.17
C GLU A 362 27.39 9.26 -2.19
N HIS A 363 26.32 9.71 -2.85
CA HIS A 363 25.95 11.12 -2.87
C HIS A 363 25.34 11.60 -1.55
N PHE A 364 24.63 10.73 -0.84
CA PHE A 364 24.16 11.04 0.51
C PHE A 364 25.33 11.31 1.46
N GLU A 365 26.40 10.53 1.36
CA GLU A 365 27.65 10.75 2.10
C GLU A 365 28.35 12.07 1.72
N GLN A 366 28.12 12.56 0.51
CA GLN A 366 28.57 13.88 0.03
C GLN A 366 27.62 15.04 0.42
N GLY A 367 26.55 14.76 1.16
CA GLY A 367 25.60 15.77 1.67
C GLY A 367 24.35 16.00 0.83
N TYR A 368 24.12 15.21 -0.22
CA TYR A 368 22.86 15.27 -0.98
C TYR A 368 21.71 14.63 -0.20
N THR A 369 20.48 15.11 -0.40
CA THR A 369 19.27 14.46 0.11
C THR A 369 18.76 13.44 -0.91
N PRO A 370 18.77 12.13 -0.61
CA PRO A 370 18.31 11.10 -1.54
C PRO A 370 16.79 11.01 -1.57
N ILE A 371 16.23 10.86 -2.77
CA ILE A 371 14.81 10.65 -3.02
C ILE A 371 14.67 9.52 -4.03
N TRP A 372 13.87 8.50 -3.71
CA TRP A 372 13.63 7.37 -4.62
C TRP A 372 12.14 7.20 -4.88
N PHE A 373 11.77 7.31 -6.15
CA PHE A 373 10.47 6.95 -6.68
C PHE A 373 10.49 5.50 -7.22
N PRO A 374 9.89 4.52 -6.52
CA PRO A 374 9.88 3.13 -6.95
C PRO A 374 9.03 2.92 -8.21
N GLY A 375 9.34 1.87 -8.96
CA GLY A 375 8.54 1.47 -10.12
C GLY A 375 7.21 0.85 -9.69
N LEU A 376 6.08 1.46 -10.05
CA LEU A 376 4.74 1.02 -9.66
C LEU A 376 3.94 0.41 -10.83
N GLU A 377 2.94 -0.42 -10.51
CA GLU A 377 1.92 -0.92 -11.45
C GLU A 377 0.91 0.20 -11.81
N LYS A 378 0.12 0.01 -12.88
CA LYS A 378 -0.76 1.04 -13.47
C LYS A 378 -1.73 1.69 -12.48
N GLU A 379 -2.27 0.91 -11.54
CA GLU A 379 -3.30 1.34 -10.59
C GLU A 379 -2.74 2.29 -9.51
N ASP A 380 -1.44 2.15 -9.18
CA ASP A 380 -0.74 2.99 -8.20
C ASP A 380 -0.04 4.21 -8.85
N ARG A 381 -0.03 4.31 -10.19
CA ARG A 381 0.61 5.42 -10.91
C ARG A 381 -0.22 6.69 -10.94
N GLU A 382 -1.54 6.65 -10.75
CA GLU A 382 -2.36 7.86 -10.68
C GLU A 382 -2.04 8.72 -9.44
N SER A 383 -1.77 8.07 -8.31
CA SER A 383 -1.31 8.75 -7.08
C SER A 383 0.13 9.24 -7.23
N GLN A 384 1.02 8.45 -7.84
CA GLN A 384 2.39 8.86 -8.12
C GLN A 384 2.44 10.04 -9.11
N ASN A 385 1.62 10.04 -10.17
CA ASN A 385 1.52 11.15 -11.13
C ASN A 385 1.10 12.45 -10.45
N LYS A 386 0.21 12.37 -9.46
CA LYS A 386 -0.18 13.52 -8.62
C LYS A 386 0.99 14.00 -7.75
N ILE A 387 1.71 13.08 -7.10
CA ILE A 387 2.91 13.40 -6.33
C ILE A 387 3.98 14.04 -7.21
N LEU A 388 4.22 13.51 -8.42
CA LEU A 388 5.22 14.01 -9.36
C LEU A 388 4.85 15.36 -9.98
N THR A 389 3.56 15.63 -10.20
CA THR A 389 3.10 16.95 -10.67
C THR A 389 3.21 18.02 -9.59
N ASP A 390 3.00 17.64 -8.32
CA ASP A 390 3.14 18.54 -7.17
C ASP A 390 4.57 18.60 -6.61
N PHE A 391 5.48 17.72 -7.05
CA PHE A 391 6.86 17.67 -6.57
C PHE A 391 7.67 18.86 -7.09
N ILE A 392 8.13 19.68 -6.16
CA ILE A 392 9.03 20.81 -6.44
C ILE A 392 10.43 20.41 -5.97
N PRO A 393 11.38 20.14 -6.89
CA PRO A 393 12.75 19.81 -6.50
C PRO A 393 13.39 20.97 -5.74
N SER A 394 14.14 20.63 -4.69
CA SER A 394 14.95 21.58 -3.93
C SER A 394 16.43 21.36 -4.22
N ASP A 395 17.28 22.29 -3.76
CA ASP A 395 18.71 22.25 -3.99
C ASP A 395 19.39 21.11 -3.20
N ASN A 396 20.54 20.62 -3.68
CA ASN A 396 21.28 19.49 -3.10
C ASN A 396 20.47 18.19 -2.93
N GLN A 397 19.66 17.83 -3.94
CA GLN A 397 18.93 16.55 -3.98
C GLN A 397 19.52 15.59 -5.00
N ILE A 398 19.47 14.28 -4.69
CA ILE A 398 19.70 13.23 -5.69
C ILE A 398 18.46 12.37 -5.81
N ILE A 399 17.88 12.33 -7.01
CA ILE A 399 16.55 11.80 -7.27
C ILE A 399 16.65 10.57 -8.18
N TYR A 400 16.10 9.44 -7.76
CA TYR A 400 16.06 8.21 -8.54
C TYR A 400 14.64 7.85 -8.95
N PHE A 401 14.41 7.68 -10.26
CA PHE A 401 13.19 7.15 -10.84
C PHE A 401 13.39 5.72 -11.34
N GLU A 402 12.75 4.75 -10.69
CA GLU A 402 12.83 3.35 -11.08
C GLU A 402 11.72 2.97 -12.08
N ASP A 403 12.11 2.48 -13.27
CA ASP A 403 11.22 2.04 -14.36
C ASP A 403 9.99 2.97 -14.63
N PRO A 404 10.18 4.30 -14.78
CA PRO A 404 9.06 5.24 -14.90
C PRO A 404 8.22 5.02 -16.17
N PHE A 405 8.82 4.41 -17.21
CA PHE A 405 8.18 4.16 -18.50
C PHE A 405 7.34 2.88 -18.57
N GLY A 406 7.29 2.08 -17.48
CA GLY A 406 6.63 0.77 -17.47
C GLY A 406 7.58 -0.36 -17.09
N ARG A 407 7.05 -1.40 -16.45
CA ARG A 407 7.83 -2.61 -16.10
C ARG A 407 7.67 -3.74 -17.13
N THR A 408 6.52 -3.90 -17.76
CA THR A 408 6.22 -5.05 -18.65
C THR A 408 5.52 -4.67 -19.95
N ILE A 409 4.76 -3.58 -19.99
CA ILE A 409 4.09 -3.09 -21.20
C ILE A 409 4.38 -1.59 -21.28
N PHE A 410 4.79 -1.13 -22.46
CA PHE A 410 4.91 0.30 -22.75
C PHE A 410 3.51 0.92 -22.87
N GLU A 411 3.21 1.91 -22.04
CA GLU A 411 1.92 2.60 -22.07
C GLU A 411 2.05 3.98 -22.72
N ARG A 412 1.44 4.14 -23.90
CA ARG A 412 1.27 5.46 -24.55
C ARG A 412 0.61 6.45 -23.60
N ARG A 413 1.24 7.62 -23.39
CA ARG A 413 0.59 8.95 -23.36
C ARG A 413 1.56 10.08 -23.02
N ASP A 414 1.24 11.25 -23.57
CA ASP A 414 1.88 12.56 -23.42
C ASP A 414 2.10 13.03 -21.97
N SER A 415 1.52 12.34 -20.97
CA SER A 415 1.54 12.72 -19.55
C SER A 415 2.90 12.55 -18.87
N ILE A 416 3.68 11.51 -19.18
CA ILE A 416 5.02 11.34 -18.58
C ILE A 416 5.96 12.44 -19.07
N PHE A 417 5.90 12.77 -20.36
CA PHE A 417 6.69 13.85 -20.94
C PHE A 417 6.31 15.23 -20.36
N GLN A 418 5.02 15.50 -20.19
CA GLN A 418 4.51 16.71 -19.53
C GLN A 418 4.96 16.86 -18.06
N VAL A 419 5.39 15.77 -17.41
CA VAL A 419 5.90 15.78 -16.03
C VAL A 419 7.42 15.93 -16.00
N PHE A 420 8.15 15.19 -16.84
CA PHE A 420 9.61 15.22 -16.86
C PHE A 420 10.19 16.51 -17.47
N SER A 421 9.58 17.07 -18.53
CA SER A 421 10.11 18.29 -19.18
C SER A 421 10.16 19.49 -18.22
N PRO A 422 9.09 19.86 -17.49
CA PRO A 422 9.15 20.96 -16.53
C PRO A 422 10.10 20.71 -15.36
N LEU A 423 10.34 19.44 -15.01
CA LEU A 423 11.23 19.04 -13.92
C LEU A 423 12.70 19.16 -14.35
N LEU A 424 13.04 18.74 -15.56
CA LEU A 424 14.37 18.90 -16.17
C LEU A 424 14.73 20.38 -16.34
N ASP A 425 13.80 21.19 -16.83
CA ASP A 425 14.00 22.63 -17.02
C ASP A 425 14.29 23.33 -15.69
N LYS A 426 13.56 22.98 -14.62
CA LYS A 426 13.78 23.53 -13.27
C LYS A 426 15.06 23.03 -12.60
N LEU A 427 15.54 21.83 -12.95
CA LEU A 427 16.75 21.26 -12.38
C LEU A 427 18.03 21.80 -13.02
N SER A 428 17.94 22.38 -14.23
CA SER A 428 19.08 23.02 -14.89
C SER A 428 19.76 24.08 -14.01
N SER A 429 18.97 24.79 -13.18
CA SER A 429 19.42 25.86 -12.27
C SER A 429 19.73 25.41 -10.83
N LEU A 430 19.52 24.14 -10.47
CA LEU A 430 19.76 23.60 -9.12
C LEU A 430 20.99 22.70 -9.08
N ASN A 431 21.67 22.60 -7.94
CA ASN A 431 22.71 21.61 -7.66
C ASN A 431 22.08 20.26 -7.27
N SER A 432 21.21 19.74 -8.13
CA SER A 432 20.50 18.47 -7.92
C SER A 432 20.73 17.53 -9.10
N LYS A 433 20.73 16.23 -8.83
CA LYS A 433 21.08 15.16 -9.78
C LYS A 433 19.92 14.17 -9.95
N ILE A 434 19.76 13.60 -11.16
CA ILE A 434 18.73 12.61 -11.47
C ILE A 434 19.33 11.30 -11.99
N ILE A 435 18.82 10.19 -11.49
CA ILE A 435 19.03 8.85 -12.01
C ILE A 435 17.71 8.31 -12.53
N VAL A 436 17.68 7.73 -13.72
CA VAL A 436 16.52 7.02 -14.27
C VAL A 436 16.92 5.61 -14.66
N SER A 437 16.20 4.59 -14.22
CA SER A 437 16.42 3.21 -14.71
C SER A 437 15.27 2.75 -15.60
N SER A 438 15.57 1.95 -16.63
CA SER A 438 14.53 1.36 -17.48
C SER A 438 14.97 0.07 -18.17
N ARG A 439 14.00 -0.75 -18.58
CA ARG A 439 14.24 -1.89 -19.48
C ARG A 439 14.50 -1.38 -20.90
N LYS A 440 15.45 -2.02 -21.59
CA LYS A 440 15.86 -1.66 -22.95
C LYS A 440 14.70 -1.56 -23.93
N GLU A 441 13.86 -2.60 -24.01
CA GLU A 441 12.72 -2.65 -24.94
C GLU A 441 11.68 -1.56 -24.68
N ILE A 442 11.40 -1.29 -23.40
CA ILE A 442 10.40 -0.29 -22.97
C ILE A 442 10.89 1.12 -23.30
N PHE A 443 12.17 1.40 -23.06
CA PHE A 443 12.79 2.66 -23.42
C PHE A 443 12.86 2.85 -24.95
N GLU A 444 13.18 1.79 -25.70
CA GLU A 444 13.19 1.84 -27.16
C GLU A 444 11.78 2.11 -27.73
N GLN A 445 10.73 1.50 -27.18
CA GLN A 445 9.34 1.80 -27.54
C GLN A 445 8.95 3.25 -27.21
N PHE A 446 9.33 3.76 -26.03
CA PHE A 446 9.16 5.18 -25.67
C PHE A 446 9.79 6.13 -26.68
N SER A 447 11.04 5.84 -27.07
CA SER A 447 11.80 6.70 -27.97
C SER A 447 11.20 6.79 -29.38
N LYS A 448 10.49 5.74 -29.83
CA LYS A 448 9.88 5.69 -31.17
C LYS A 448 8.57 6.46 -31.28
N GLU A 449 7.87 6.68 -30.17
CA GLU A 449 6.52 7.25 -30.18
C GLU A 449 6.46 8.74 -29.81
N SER A 450 7.52 9.28 -29.24
CA SER A 450 7.64 10.71 -28.93
C SER A 450 7.99 11.53 -30.18
N LEU A 451 6.99 12.20 -30.76
CA LEU A 451 7.03 12.97 -32.01
C LEU A 451 7.77 14.35 -31.94
N LEU A 452 8.74 14.54 -31.05
CA LEU A 452 9.55 15.78 -30.96
C LEU A 452 11.04 15.49 -31.16
N GLU A 453 11.41 15.29 -32.44
CA GLU A 453 12.75 14.93 -32.93
C GLU A 453 13.89 15.94 -32.65
N LYS A 454 13.68 17.07 -31.95
CA LYS A 454 14.77 18.05 -31.70
C LYS A 454 15.29 18.11 -30.28
N GLU A 455 14.44 17.95 -29.27
CA GLU A 455 14.85 18.07 -27.85
C GLU A 455 15.32 16.72 -27.28
N LEU A 456 14.68 15.60 -27.65
CA LEU A 456 15.09 14.26 -27.22
C LEU A 456 16.33 13.75 -27.94
N LEU A 457 16.62 14.22 -29.15
CA LEU A 457 17.83 13.85 -29.89
C LEU A 457 19.10 14.42 -29.24
N GLN A 458 19.01 15.52 -28.49
CA GLN A 458 20.12 16.01 -27.65
C GLN A 458 20.35 15.14 -26.40
N LEU A 459 19.30 14.53 -25.85
CA LEU A 459 19.39 13.54 -24.76
C LEU A 459 19.80 12.13 -25.25
N ARG A 460 19.70 11.87 -26.56
CA ARG A 460 19.95 10.54 -27.16
C ARG A 460 21.44 10.20 -27.34
N ILE A 461 22.35 11.18 -27.31
CA ILE A 461 23.71 11.00 -27.84
C ILE A 461 24.72 10.44 -26.81
N GLU A 462 24.46 10.42 -25.49
CA GLU A 462 25.47 9.94 -24.51
C GLU A 462 24.88 9.10 -23.35
N LEU A 463 23.76 8.40 -23.55
CA LEU A 463 23.01 7.77 -22.44
C LEU A 463 22.62 6.31 -22.71
N ASN A 464 23.51 5.53 -23.32
CA ASN A 464 23.22 4.15 -23.71
C ASN A 464 24.40 3.25 -23.35
N ILE A 465 24.40 2.72 -22.12
CA ILE A 465 25.29 1.61 -21.75
C ILE A 465 24.66 0.33 -22.32
N ARG A 466 25.29 -0.27 -23.33
CA ARG A 466 24.86 -1.55 -23.95
C ARG A 466 25.91 -2.64 -23.75
N ASN A 467 25.46 -3.77 -23.18
CA ASN A 467 26.06 -5.13 -23.13
C ASN A 467 27.35 -5.36 -22.30
N PRO A 468 27.46 -6.58 -21.72
CA PRO A 468 26.97 -6.90 -20.38
C PRO A 468 27.72 -6.14 -19.28
N SER A 469 27.00 -5.68 -18.26
CA SER A 469 27.59 -4.89 -17.18
C SER A 469 28.65 -5.60 -16.33
N TYR A 470 28.72 -6.93 -16.41
CA TYR A 470 29.71 -7.73 -15.69
C TYR A 470 30.32 -8.76 -16.63
N ASP A 471 31.65 -8.87 -16.56
CA ASP A 471 32.40 -9.98 -17.12
C ASP A 471 32.33 -11.21 -16.18
N SER A 472 32.91 -12.33 -16.60
CA SER A 472 32.93 -13.55 -15.78
C SER A 472 33.62 -13.33 -14.43
N SER A 473 34.62 -12.45 -14.35
CA SER A 473 35.32 -12.14 -13.10
C SER A 473 34.42 -11.37 -12.12
N GLY A 474 33.69 -10.35 -12.60
CA GLY A 474 32.71 -9.62 -11.81
C GLY A 474 31.56 -10.51 -11.32
N LEU A 475 31.04 -11.38 -12.19
CA LEU A 475 30.01 -12.36 -11.83
C LEU A 475 30.48 -13.35 -10.75
N ILE A 476 31.72 -13.84 -10.83
CA ILE A 476 32.33 -14.69 -9.79
C ILE A 476 32.47 -13.92 -8.48
N SER A 477 32.89 -12.65 -8.52
CA SER A 477 32.98 -11.82 -7.33
C SER A 477 31.62 -11.62 -6.65
N ILE A 478 30.56 -11.39 -7.43
CA ILE A 478 29.18 -11.32 -6.93
C ILE A 478 28.80 -12.64 -6.26
N PHE A 479 29.11 -13.77 -6.89
CA PHE A 479 28.85 -15.08 -6.31
C PHE A 479 29.57 -15.28 -4.97
N ASP A 480 30.88 -15.02 -4.91
CA ASP A 480 31.68 -15.25 -3.71
C ASP A 480 31.23 -14.38 -2.53
N LYS A 481 30.97 -13.09 -2.78
CA LYS A 481 30.45 -12.17 -1.75
C LYS A 481 29.11 -12.62 -1.20
N LEU A 482 28.19 -13.09 -2.05
CA LEU A 482 26.86 -13.51 -1.61
C LEU A 482 26.86 -14.92 -0.99
N ALA A 483 27.57 -15.87 -1.58
CA ALA A 483 27.54 -17.27 -1.17
C ALA A 483 28.28 -17.51 0.15
N SER A 484 29.37 -16.78 0.40
CA SER A 484 30.12 -16.85 1.66
C SER A 484 29.28 -16.51 2.90
N ILE A 485 28.24 -15.71 2.72
CA ILE A 485 27.31 -15.32 3.79
C ILE A 485 26.13 -16.29 3.87
N ALA A 486 25.66 -16.80 2.74
CA ALA A 486 24.35 -17.41 2.60
C ALA A 486 24.34 -18.94 2.48
N CYS A 487 25.45 -19.56 2.05
CA CYS A 487 25.49 -20.99 1.70
C CYS A 487 26.39 -21.78 2.66
N ASP A 488 25.82 -22.78 3.34
CA ASP A 488 26.55 -23.69 4.24
C ASP A 488 27.63 -24.50 3.51
N TRP A 489 27.45 -24.70 2.20
CA TRP A 489 28.39 -25.47 1.38
C TRP A 489 29.49 -24.61 0.74
N TYR A 490 29.51 -23.29 0.92
CA TYR A 490 30.46 -22.39 0.27
C TYR A 490 31.93 -22.79 0.49
N ASP A 491 32.28 -23.27 1.68
CA ASP A 491 33.64 -23.70 2.02
C ASP A 491 34.11 -24.95 1.24
N LYS A 492 33.18 -25.66 0.57
CA LYS A 492 33.50 -26.84 -0.24
C LYS A 492 33.99 -26.41 -1.63
N VAL A 493 35.29 -26.61 -1.88
CA VAL A 493 35.96 -26.26 -3.15
C VAL A 493 35.25 -26.84 -4.38
N ASP A 494 34.87 -28.13 -4.33
CA ASP A 494 34.24 -28.82 -5.46
C ASP A 494 32.88 -28.24 -5.86
N PHE A 495 32.16 -27.60 -4.94
CA PHE A 495 30.88 -26.96 -5.22
C PHE A 495 31.08 -25.58 -5.86
N ARG A 496 32.04 -24.79 -5.34
CA ARG A 496 32.40 -23.49 -5.92
C ARG A 496 32.89 -23.62 -7.35
N GLU A 497 33.73 -24.61 -7.63
CA GLU A 497 34.22 -24.89 -8.99
C GLU A 497 33.08 -25.16 -9.98
N SER A 498 32.04 -25.93 -9.58
CA SER A 498 30.87 -26.15 -10.46
C SER A 498 30.16 -24.84 -10.82
N VAL A 499 30.09 -23.88 -9.91
CA VAL A 499 29.51 -22.54 -10.17
C VAL A 499 30.44 -21.69 -11.03
N TYR A 500 31.74 -21.68 -10.76
CA TYR A 500 32.73 -20.96 -11.59
C TYR A 500 32.70 -21.45 -13.03
N GLN A 501 32.68 -22.77 -13.24
CA GLN A 501 32.54 -23.36 -14.57
C GLN A 501 31.20 -22.97 -15.23
N ALA A 502 30.12 -22.87 -14.47
CA ALA A 502 28.82 -22.41 -14.98
C ALA A 502 28.83 -20.93 -15.42
N VAL A 503 29.54 -20.06 -14.69
CA VAL A 503 29.74 -18.65 -15.07
C VAL A 503 30.63 -18.55 -16.31
N MET A 504 31.76 -19.26 -16.34
CA MET A 504 32.71 -19.23 -17.46
C MET A 504 32.11 -19.80 -18.76
N SER A 505 31.24 -20.80 -18.65
CA SER A 505 30.51 -21.37 -19.80
C SER A 505 29.28 -20.56 -20.23
N GLY A 506 29.01 -19.41 -19.60
CA GLY A 506 27.86 -18.55 -19.92
C GLY A 506 26.50 -19.09 -19.45
N ARG A 507 26.46 -20.20 -18.71
CA ARG A 507 25.22 -20.78 -18.13
C ARG A 507 24.65 -19.92 -16.99
N LEU A 508 25.49 -19.16 -16.31
CA LEU A 508 25.10 -18.14 -15.33
C LEU A 508 25.64 -16.78 -15.77
N SER A 509 24.85 -16.07 -16.57
CA SER A 509 25.27 -14.84 -17.25
C SER A 509 24.78 -13.55 -16.60
N THR A 510 23.98 -13.62 -15.52
CA THR A 510 23.44 -12.43 -14.85
C THR A 510 23.59 -12.49 -13.33
N PRO A 511 23.75 -11.34 -12.65
CA PRO A 511 23.73 -11.27 -11.18
C PRO A 511 22.47 -11.88 -10.57
N LEU A 512 21.31 -11.72 -11.23
CA LEU A 512 20.05 -12.32 -10.81
C LEU A 512 20.10 -13.85 -10.81
N ALA A 513 20.60 -14.46 -11.88
CA ALA A 513 20.73 -15.91 -11.97
C ALA A 513 21.66 -16.49 -10.88
N ILE A 514 22.74 -15.77 -10.56
CA ILE A 514 23.67 -16.14 -9.48
C ILE A 514 22.99 -16.04 -8.12
N ARG A 515 22.32 -14.93 -7.84
CA ARG A 515 21.56 -14.73 -6.60
C ARG A 515 20.52 -15.83 -6.39
N ASP A 516 19.75 -16.13 -7.43
CA ASP A 516 18.69 -17.14 -7.38
C ASP A 516 19.29 -18.54 -7.16
N LEU A 517 20.45 -18.84 -7.75
CA LEU A 517 21.17 -20.08 -7.50
C LEU A 517 21.57 -20.18 -6.02
N ILE A 518 22.24 -19.17 -5.48
CA ILE A 518 22.71 -19.11 -4.08
C ILE A 518 21.53 -19.33 -3.13
N PHE A 519 20.40 -18.67 -3.38
CA PHE A 519 19.23 -18.79 -2.51
C PHE A 519 18.63 -20.20 -2.52
N VAL A 520 18.42 -20.79 -3.70
CA VAL A 520 17.88 -22.15 -3.82
C VAL A 520 18.81 -23.18 -3.20
N SER A 521 20.11 -22.91 -3.26
CA SER A 521 21.13 -23.88 -2.87
C SER A 521 21.60 -23.76 -1.43
N ARG A 522 21.19 -22.75 -0.63
CA ARG A 522 21.75 -22.43 0.71
C ARG A 522 22.10 -23.64 1.58
N ASN A 523 21.18 -24.61 1.68
CA ASN A 523 21.28 -25.76 2.57
C ASN A 523 21.57 -27.09 1.83
N LEU A 524 22.05 -27.04 0.59
CA LEU A 524 22.32 -28.25 -0.19
C LEU A 524 23.43 -29.10 0.42
N LYS A 525 23.20 -30.41 0.42
CA LYS A 525 24.16 -31.40 0.90
C LYS A 525 24.89 -32.12 -0.23
N SER A 526 24.35 -32.11 -1.44
CA SER A 526 24.80 -32.88 -2.61
C SER A 526 25.24 -31.97 -3.76
N LYS A 527 26.38 -32.30 -4.38
CA LYS A 527 26.92 -31.60 -5.55
C LYS A 527 26.04 -31.81 -6.78
N LYS A 528 25.46 -33.01 -6.92
CA LYS A 528 24.58 -33.37 -8.04
C LYS A 528 23.35 -32.47 -8.08
N ASP A 529 22.81 -32.14 -6.92
CA ASP A 529 21.62 -31.29 -6.79
C ASP A 529 21.96 -29.84 -7.19
N LEU A 530 23.14 -29.34 -6.80
CA LEU A 530 23.65 -28.04 -7.23
C LEU A 530 23.81 -27.98 -8.76
N GLU A 531 24.41 -29.00 -9.36
CA GLU A 531 24.56 -29.09 -10.82
C GLU A 531 23.22 -29.17 -11.55
N GLU A 532 22.23 -29.85 -10.98
CA GLU A 532 20.86 -29.87 -11.50
C GLU A 532 20.23 -28.48 -11.47
N HIS A 533 20.38 -27.74 -10.37
CA HIS A 533 19.93 -26.34 -10.27
C HIS A 533 20.62 -25.43 -11.28
N ILE A 534 21.91 -25.63 -11.54
CA ILE A 534 22.64 -24.89 -12.58
C ILE A 534 22.07 -25.25 -13.97
N ASN A 535 21.88 -26.53 -14.27
CA ASN A 535 21.45 -27.00 -15.58
C ASN A 535 20.01 -26.58 -15.93
N ARG A 536 19.10 -26.53 -14.94
CA ARG A 536 17.72 -26.06 -15.15
C ARG A 536 17.66 -24.62 -15.69
N ARG A 537 18.62 -23.77 -15.32
CA ARG A 537 18.71 -22.36 -15.73
C ARG A 537 19.12 -22.13 -17.20
N ASN A 538 19.46 -23.19 -17.94
CA ASN A 538 19.63 -23.16 -19.40
C ASN A 538 18.31 -23.20 -20.19
N THR A 539 17.16 -23.46 -19.53
CA THR A 539 15.85 -23.49 -20.21
C THR A 539 15.17 -22.13 -20.15
N GLY A 540 14.30 -21.82 -21.12
CA GLY A 540 13.58 -20.53 -21.19
C GLY A 540 13.09 -20.06 -19.81
N LEU A 541 13.33 -18.79 -19.49
CA LEU A 541 13.35 -18.26 -18.12
C LEU A 541 12.08 -18.61 -17.31
N VAL A 542 10.90 -18.59 -17.96
CA VAL A 542 9.60 -18.98 -17.34
C VAL A 542 9.56 -20.46 -16.95
N LYS A 543 10.04 -21.35 -17.84
CA LYS A 543 10.06 -22.81 -17.60
C LYS A 543 10.93 -23.17 -16.40
N THR A 544 12.06 -22.47 -16.23
CA THR A 544 12.96 -22.65 -15.09
C THR A 544 12.25 -22.31 -13.77
N PHE A 545 11.56 -21.17 -13.71
CA PHE A 545 10.84 -20.72 -12.53
C PHE A 545 9.63 -21.63 -12.25
N ALA A 546 8.94 -22.09 -13.29
CA ALA A 546 7.84 -23.06 -13.14
C ALA A 546 8.33 -24.40 -12.55
N LEU A 547 9.44 -24.95 -13.04
CA LEU A 547 10.04 -26.17 -12.47
C LEU A 547 10.49 -25.97 -11.01
N GLU A 548 10.98 -24.78 -10.67
CA GLU A 548 11.35 -24.42 -9.30
C GLU A 548 10.13 -24.44 -8.37
N ILE A 549 9.02 -23.80 -8.77
CA ILE A 549 7.76 -23.80 -8.00
C ILE A 549 7.18 -25.20 -7.90
N LEU A 550 7.22 -25.99 -8.98
CA LEU A 550 6.76 -27.38 -8.99
C LEU A 550 7.49 -28.24 -7.97
N SER A 551 8.80 -28.02 -7.83
CA SER A 551 9.64 -28.73 -6.85
C SER A 551 9.48 -28.24 -5.41
N ALA A 552 8.76 -27.14 -5.18
CA ALA A 552 8.54 -26.60 -3.85
C ALA A 552 7.46 -27.41 -3.09
N PRO A 553 7.49 -27.42 -1.74
CA PRO A 553 6.44 -28.03 -0.94
C PRO A 553 5.05 -27.46 -1.23
N PHE A 554 4.01 -28.24 -1.01
CA PHE A 554 2.61 -27.83 -1.21
C PHE A 554 2.27 -26.54 -0.44
N SER A 555 2.77 -26.40 0.80
CA SER A 555 2.61 -25.20 1.62
C SER A 555 3.23 -23.94 1.00
N THR A 556 4.40 -24.09 0.36
CA THR A 556 5.06 -23.01 -0.36
C THR A 556 4.24 -22.62 -1.59
N LYS A 557 3.77 -23.59 -2.38
CA LYS A 557 2.88 -23.32 -3.54
C LYS A 557 1.63 -22.55 -3.10
N LEU A 558 1.01 -22.95 -1.97
CA LEU A 558 -0.14 -22.28 -1.38
C LEU A 558 0.13 -20.79 -1.08
N VAL A 559 1.25 -20.49 -0.40
CA VAL A 559 1.63 -19.09 -0.13
C VAL A 559 1.88 -18.29 -1.40
N LEU A 560 2.54 -18.88 -2.40
CA LEU A 560 2.79 -18.21 -3.68
C LEU A 560 1.47 -17.86 -4.39
N PHE A 561 0.49 -18.79 -4.43
CA PHE A 561 -0.82 -18.50 -5.02
C PHE A 561 -1.64 -17.48 -4.21
N LEU A 562 -1.53 -17.46 -2.87
CA LEU A 562 -2.15 -16.41 -2.06
C LEU A 562 -1.60 -15.03 -2.39
N VAL A 563 -0.28 -14.90 -2.59
CA VAL A 563 0.33 -13.63 -3.00
C VAL A 563 -0.04 -13.27 -4.44
N TYR A 564 -0.08 -14.25 -5.34
CA TYR A 564 -0.51 -14.07 -6.74
C TYR A 564 -1.91 -13.48 -6.83
N PHE A 565 -2.87 -13.99 -6.06
CA PHE A 565 -4.25 -13.49 -6.08
C PHE A 565 -4.45 -12.25 -5.21
N SER A 566 -3.87 -12.21 -4.01
CA SER A 566 -4.28 -11.26 -2.96
C SER A 566 -3.13 -10.57 -2.23
N GLY A 567 -1.90 -10.57 -2.76
CA GLY A 567 -0.71 -10.03 -2.09
C GLY A 567 -0.85 -8.60 -1.52
N PHE A 568 -1.70 -7.76 -2.11
CA PHE A 568 -1.91 -6.37 -1.71
C PHE A 568 -2.91 -6.18 -0.56
N LYS A 569 -3.68 -7.21 -0.18
CA LYS A 569 -4.80 -7.09 0.78
C LYS A 569 -4.39 -6.95 2.25
N GLY A 570 -3.11 -7.08 2.57
CA GLY A 570 -2.61 -7.00 3.94
C GLY A 570 -2.35 -8.38 4.55
N LYS A 571 -1.36 -8.46 5.45
CA LYS A 571 -0.99 -9.70 6.16
C LYS A 571 -2.17 -10.31 6.94
N SER A 572 -2.94 -9.50 7.67
CA SER A 572 -4.09 -10.02 8.44
C SER A 572 -5.13 -10.72 7.55
N PHE A 573 -5.45 -10.15 6.38
CA PHE A 573 -6.35 -10.78 5.41
C PHE A 573 -5.75 -12.08 4.86
N LEU A 574 -4.48 -12.04 4.44
CA LEU A 574 -3.80 -13.21 3.86
C LEU A 574 -3.66 -14.37 4.84
N SER A 575 -3.36 -14.07 6.11
CA SER A 575 -3.33 -15.08 7.15
C SER A 575 -4.71 -15.71 7.37
N GLN A 576 -5.79 -14.92 7.34
CA GLN A 576 -7.14 -15.48 7.49
C GLN A 576 -7.47 -16.42 6.34
N LEU A 577 -7.22 -15.94 5.13
CA LEU A 577 -7.46 -16.70 3.91
C LEU A 577 -6.60 -17.98 3.87
N PHE A 578 -5.36 -17.92 4.35
CA PHE A 578 -4.51 -19.11 4.50
C PHE A 578 -5.16 -20.12 5.46
N ASP A 579 -5.59 -19.68 6.64
CA ASP A 579 -6.23 -20.54 7.64
C ASP A 579 -7.50 -21.21 7.05
N ASP A 580 -8.38 -20.41 6.45
CA ASP A 580 -9.63 -20.88 5.83
C ASP A 580 -9.37 -21.91 4.71
N VAL A 581 -8.38 -21.65 3.85
CA VAL A 581 -8.01 -22.54 2.74
C VAL A 581 -7.37 -23.83 3.26
N THR A 582 -6.49 -23.75 4.26
CA THR A 582 -5.88 -24.95 4.84
C THR A 582 -6.91 -25.85 5.52
N ASP A 583 -7.87 -25.28 6.23
CA ASP A 583 -8.96 -26.04 6.85
C ASP A 583 -9.91 -26.66 5.81
N ALA A 584 -10.13 -26.00 4.66
CA ALA A 584 -10.88 -26.58 3.55
C ALA A 584 -10.13 -27.73 2.86
N LEU A 585 -8.84 -27.55 2.59
CA LEU A 585 -7.99 -28.58 1.96
C LEU A 585 -7.73 -29.78 2.88
N ALA A 586 -7.61 -29.56 4.20
CA ALA A 586 -7.45 -30.63 5.18
C ALA A 586 -8.62 -31.63 5.17
N LYS A 587 -9.85 -31.15 4.92
CA LYS A 587 -11.05 -32.00 4.80
C LYS A 587 -11.05 -32.86 3.53
N SER A 588 -10.23 -32.51 2.53
CA SER A 588 -10.22 -33.12 1.19
C SER A 588 -9.00 -33.99 0.89
N ARG A 589 -8.33 -34.51 1.94
CA ARG A 589 -7.19 -35.47 1.94
C ARG A 589 -5.78 -34.85 2.03
N TYR A 590 -5.64 -33.53 2.21
CA TYR A 590 -4.34 -32.89 2.45
C TYR A 590 -4.11 -32.67 3.95
N THR A 591 -3.76 -33.72 4.70
CA THR A 591 -3.59 -33.61 6.16
C THR A 591 -2.25 -32.99 6.56
N ASP A 592 -1.24 -33.04 5.71
CA ASP A 592 0.13 -32.60 6.03
C ASP A 592 0.28 -31.08 6.12
N ILE A 593 -0.74 -30.33 5.70
CA ILE A 593 -0.83 -28.87 5.84
C ILE A 593 -1.50 -28.42 7.15
N ILE A 594 -2.00 -29.36 7.96
CA ILE A 594 -2.65 -29.07 9.24
C ILE A 594 -1.60 -28.52 10.22
N GLY A 595 -1.87 -27.34 10.79
CA GLY A 595 -1.00 -26.72 11.80
C GLY A 595 0.07 -25.79 11.23
N LEU A 596 0.14 -25.64 9.90
CA LEU A 596 0.95 -24.61 9.27
C LEU A 596 0.36 -23.22 9.56
N SER A 597 1.23 -22.21 9.54
CA SER A 597 0.80 -20.82 9.66
C SER A 597 1.33 -20.02 8.48
N PHE A 598 0.53 -19.04 8.04
CA PHE A 598 0.97 -18.12 7.00
C PHE A 598 2.31 -17.45 7.36
N ASN A 599 2.50 -17.07 8.63
CA ASN A 599 3.73 -16.43 9.10
C ASN A 599 4.97 -17.31 8.91
N LEU A 600 4.87 -18.61 9.25
CA LEU A 600 5.98 -19.53 9.10
C LEU A 600 6.34 -19.74 7.62
N GLU A 601 5.33 -19.95 6.78
CA GLU A 601 5.55 -20.22 5.37
C GLU A 601 6.06 -18.97 4.62
N ILE A 602 5.48 -17.80 4.86
CA ILE A 602 5.87 -16.55 4.18
C ILE A 602 7.30 -16.10 4.53
N ARG A 603 7.78 -16.35 5.76
CA ARG A 603 9.15 -16.00 6.20
C ARG A 603 10.22 -16.56 5.28
N SER A 604 10.04 -17.79 4.80
CA SER A 604 10.99 -18.45 3.91
C SER A 604 11.00 -17.89 2.49
N GLN A 605 9.95 -17.15 2.11
CA GLN A 605 9.77 -16.61 0.76
C GLN A 605 10.11 -15.11 0.67
N VAL A 606 9.96 -14.37 1.77
CA VAL A 606 10.30 -12.94 1.85
C VAL A 606 11.81 -12.75 1.72
N GLY A 607 12.23 -11.86 0.83
CA GLY A 607 13.64 -11.66 0.46
C GLY A 607 14.13 -12.61 -0.65
N TYR A 608 13.27 -13.53 -1.10
CA TYR A 608 13.54 -14.47 -2.18
C TYR A 608 12.59 -14.32 -3.35
N ARG A 609 11.47 -15.05 -3.33
CA ARG A 609 10.42 -14.97 -4.36
C ARG A 609 9.50 -13.78 -4.12
N ILE A 610 9.38 -13.35 -2.87
CA ILE A 610 8.43 -12.34 -2.42
C ILE A 610 9.17 -11.16 -1.79
N GLU A 611 8.72 -9.96 -2.09
CA GLU A 611 9.10 -8.71 -1.42
C GLU A 611 7.93 -8.21 -0.56
N GLN A 612 8.23 -7.74 0.65
CA GLN A 612 7.28 -7.16 1.58
C GLN A 612 7.42 -5.63 1.60
N PHE A 613 6.31 -4.91 1.58
CA PHE A 613 6.28 -3.44 1.61
C PHE A 613 5.05 -2.91 2.37
N GLY A 614 4.96 -1.58 2.52
CA GLY A 614 3.93 -0.89 3.30
C GLY A 614 4.48 -0.29 4.60
N TYR A 615 3.63 0.33 5.43
CA TYR A 615 3.98 0.84 6.77
C TYR A 615 3.20 0.12 7.87
N LEU A 616 1.88 0.35 7.94
CA LEU A 616 1.01 -0.33 8.90
C LEU A 616 0.47 -1.66 8.35
N LYS A 617 0.06 -1.67 7.07
CA LYS A 617 -0.41 -2.86 6.36
C LYS A 617 0.73 -3.44 5.54
N SER A 618 1.07 -4.70 5.80
CA SER A 618 2.06 -5.44 5.02
C SER A 618 1.46 -5.95 3.73
N SER A 619 1.96 -5.48 2.61
CA SER A 619 1.63 -5.98 1.28
C SER A 619 2.80 -6.79 0.72
N TYR A 620 2.49 -7.74 -0.15
CA TYR A 620 3.44 -8.68 -0.72
C TYR A 620 3.32 -8.66 -2.23
N LYS A 621 4.47 -8.69 -2.91
CA LYS A 621 4.58 -8.80 -4.37
C LYS A 621 5.71 -9.76 -4.71
N PHE A 622 5.74 -10.27 -5.94
CA PHE A 622 6.89 -11.06 -6.37
C PHE A 622 8.12 -10.19 -6.61
N SER A 623 9.29 -10.72 -6.26
CA SER A 623 10.59 -10.08 -6.52
C SER A 623 10.91 -9.99 -8.00
N HIS A 624 10.26 -10.84 -8.82
CA HIS A 624 10.36 -10.80 -10.27
C HIS A 624 9.02 -11.17 -10.93
N PRO A 625 8.58 -10.46 -11.99
CA PRO A 625 7.29 -10.70 -12.64
C PRO A 625 7.16 -12.11 -13.27
N ILE A 626 8.27 -12.79 -13.51
CA ILE A 626 8.27 -14.16 -14.06
C ILE A 626 7.64 -15.17 -13.09
N TYR A 627 7.68 -14.93 -11.78
CA TYR A 627 6.96 -15.80 -10.84
C TYR A 627 5.45 -15.78 -11.10
N GLU A 628 4.87 -14.62 -11.44
CA GLU A 628 3.46 -14.55 -11.82
C GLU A 628 3.17 -15.32 -13.10
N GLU A 629 4.05 -15.21 -14.09
CA GLU A 629 3.91 -15.90 -15.38
C GLU A 629 4.04 -17.42 -15.20
N ALA A 630 5.02 -17.87 -14.42
CA ALA A 630 5.19 -19.27 -14.07
C ALA A 630 3.97 -19.82 -13.32
N LEU A 631 3.46 -19.12 -12.31
CA LEU A 631 2.24 -19.52 -11.59
C LEU A 631 1.02 -19.58 -12.51
N SER A 632 0.90 -18.64 -13.45
CA SER A 632 -0.20 -18.62 -14.42
C SER A 632 -0.20 -19.87 -15.32
N THR A 633 0.99 -20.32 -15.73
CA THR A 633 1.15 -21.55 -16.51
C THR A 633 0.84 -22.78 -15.66
N LEU A 634 1.40 -22.84 -14.45
CA LEU A 634 1.24 -23.97 -13.53
C LEU A 634 -0.19 -24.17 -13.07
N LEU A 635 -0.94 -23.09 -12.86
CA LEU A 635 -2.36 -23.15 -12.50
C LEU A 635 -3.17 -23.99 -13.49
N ILE A 636 -2.83 -23.92 -14.79
CA ILE A 636 -3.53 -24.65 -15.86
C ILE A 636 -2.91 -26.03 -16.10
N SER A 637 -1.58 -26.17 -15.94
CA SER A 637 -0.86 -27.37 -16.38
C SER A 637 -0.57 -28.38 -15.26
N ASP A 638 -0.68 -28.02 -13.99
CA ASP A 638 -0.33 -28.86 -12.84
C ASP A 638 -1.51 -29.02 -11.86
N THR A 639 -1.80 -30.27 -11.50
CA THR A 639 -2.98 -30.63 -10.69
C THR A 639 -2.92 -30.07 -9.27
N ASP A 640 -1.75 -30.08 -8.61
CA ASP A 640 -1.62 -29.52 -7.25
C ASP A 640 -1.82 -28.01 -7.27
N CYS A 641 -1.19 -27.32 -8.23
CA CYS A 641 -1.34 -25.88 -8.41
C CYS A 641 -2.78 -25.49 -8.73
N GLU A 642 -3.46 -26.27 -9.57
CA GLU A 642 -4.88 -26.10 -9.88
C GLU A 642 -5.75 -26.22 -8.61
N ILE A 643 -5.56 -27.28 -7.82
CA ILE A 643 -6.31 -27.52 -6.57
C ILE A 643 -6.13 -26.37 -5.58
N ILE A 644 -4.88 -25.94 -5.38
CA ILE A 644 -4.54 -24.79 -4.52
C ILE A 644 -5.25 -23.54 -5.03
N ALA A 645 -5.14 -23.25 -6.33
CA ALA A 645 -5.71 -22.05 -6.91
C ALA A 645 -7.23 -22.02 -6.77
N ARG A 646 -7.92 -23.14 -7.03
CA ARG A 646 -9.37 -23.28 -6.85
C ARG A 646 -9.78 -23.10 -5.41
N ALA A 647 -9.06 -23.72 -4.47
CA ALA A 647 -9.38 -23.61 -3.04
C ALA A 647 -9.26 -22.17 -2.54
N ILE A 648 -8.18 -21.46 -2.90
CA ILE A 648 -8.01 -20.04 -2.58
C ILE A 648 -9.14 -19.22 -3.20
N PHE A 649 -9.38 -19.42 -4.49
CA PHE A 649 -10.36 -18.65 -5.22
C PHE A 649 -11.78 -18.88 -4.70
N TYR A 650 -12.10 -20.10 -4.29
CA TYR A 650 -13.37 -20.44 -3.63
C TYR A 650 -13.55 -19.73 -2.29
N GLU A 651 -12.52 -19.69 -1.43
CA GLU A 651 -12.60 -18.96 -0.17
C GLU A 651 -12.66 -17.45 -0.38
N LEU A 652 -11.98 -16.89 -1.39
CA LEU A 652 -12.13 -15.48 -1.77
C LEU A 652 -13.58 -15.12 -2.12
N ILE A 653 -14.24 -16.01 -2.87
CA ILE A 653 -15.65 -15.88 -3.23
C ILE A 653 -16.54 -15.92 -1.99
N ARG A 654 -16.29 -16.87 -1.07
CA ARG A 654 -17.06 -17.01 0.19
C ARG A 654 -16.93 -15.81 1.10
N ILE A 655 -15.75 -15.20 1.15
CA ILE A 655 -15.50 -13.97 1.92
C ILE A 655 -16.28 -12.81 1.30
N GLU A 656 -16.03 -12.51 0.03
CA GLU A 656 -16.74 -11.47 -0.71
C GLU A 656 -16.54 -11.65 -2.21
N THR A 657 -17.62 -11.96 -2.94
CA THR A 657 -17.62 -12.16 -4.40
C THR A 657 -16.85 -11.06 -5.15
N LYS A 658 -17.00 -9.80 -4.74
CA LYS A 658 -16.31 -8.65 -5.34
C LYS A 658 -14.78 -8.79 -5.35
N ILE A 659 -14.19 -9.42 -4.33
CA ILE A 659 -12.74 -9.64 -4.25
C ILE A 659 -12.30 -10.61 -5.34
N ALA A 660 -12.99 -11.74 -5.48
CA ALA A 660 -12.69 -12.72 -6.52
C ALA A 660 -12.79 -12.11 -7.93
N TYR A 661 -13.84 -11.33 -8.18
CA TYR A 661 -13.97 -10.60 -9.45
C TYR A 661 -12.85 -9.59 -9.68
N ALA A 662 -12.41 -8.86 -8.65
CA ALA A 662 -11.27 -7.95 -8.75
C ALA A 662 -9.98 -8.68 -9.14
N VAL A 663 -9.77 -9.89 -8.61
CA VAL A 663 -8.64 -10.77 -8.99
C VAL A 663 -8.70 -11.12 -10.47
N VAL A 664 -9.86 -11.56 -10.98
CA VAL A 664 -9.94 -11.91 -12.40
C VAL A 664 -9.81 -10.68 -13.30
N ASN A 665 -10.40 -9.55 -12.89
CA ASN A 665 -10.28 -8.28 -13.58
C ASN A 665 -8.81 -7.80 -13.70
N LYS A 666 -7.96 -8.13 -12.72
CA LYS A 666 -6.52 -7.85 -12.76
C LYS A 666 -5.79 -8.76 -13.76
N ILE A 667 -6.18 -10.03 -13.82
CA ILE A 667 -5.47 -11.08 -14.58
C ILE A 667 -5.89 -11.12 -16.05
N VAL A 668 -7.15 -10.77 -16.39
CA VAL A 668 -7.76 -10.97 -17.73
C VAL A 668 -6.99 -10.38 -18.92
N ILE A 669 -6.23 -9.30 -18.72
CA ILE A 669 -5.41 -8.70 -19.80
C ILE A 669 -4.05 -9.41 -19.91
N LYS A 670 -3.46 -9.80 -18.78
CA LYS A 670 -2.09 -10.31 -18.70
C LYS A 670 -2.02 -11.82 -18.92
N TYR A 671 -2.96 -12.59 -18.35
CA TYR A 671 -3.05 -14.04 -18.45
C TYR A 671 -4.51 -14.43 -18.77
N PRO A 672 -4.95 -14.23 -20.02
CA PRO A 672 -6.36 -14.37 -20.40
C PRO A 672 -6.87 -15.81 -20.20
N ASP A 673 -6.04 -16.83 -20.44
CA ASP A 673 -6.44 -18.24 -20.29
C ASP A 673 -6.68 -18.63 -18.82
N VAL A 674 -5.90 -18.08 -17.89
CA VAL A 674 -6.13 -18.25 -16.44
C VAL A 674 -7.42 -17.57 -16.03
N ALA A 675 -7.68 -16.36 -16.55
CA ALA A 675 -8.92 -15.67 -16.26
C ALA A 675 -10.13 -16.47 -16.77
N LEU A 676 -10.06 -17.00 -18.00
CA LEU A 676 -11.08 -17.88 -18.57
C LEU A 676 -11.31 -19.13 -17.71
N TYR A 677 -10.23 -19.77 -17.27
CA TYR A 677 -10.29 -20.93 -16.38
C TYR A 677 -11.00 -20.59 -15.05
N LEU A 678 -10.59 -19.52 -14.36
CA LEU A 678 -11.21 -19.09 -13.11
C LEU A 678 -12.68 -18.72 -13.30
N PHE A 679 -13.05 -18.12 -14.43
CA PHE A 679 -14.45 -17.83 -14.73
C PHE A 679 -15.30 -19.07 -14.94
N ASN A 680 -14.79 -20.06 -15.66
CA ASN A 680 -15.50 -21.32 -15.82
C ASN A 680 -15.72 -21.98 -14.46
N TYR A 681 -14.73 -21.91 -13.57
CA TYR A 681 -14.89 -22.35 -12.19
C TYR A 681 -15.97 -21.57 -11.43
N MET A 682 -16.10 -20.24 -11.61
CA MET A 682 -17.20 -19.44 -11.03
C MET A 682 -18.58 -19.85 -11.55
N ARG A 683 -18.68 -20.24 -12.82
CA ARG A 683 -19.92 -20.73 -13.43
C ARG A 683 -20.30 -22.09 -12.89
N GLU A 684 -19.35 -23.00 -12.69
CA GLU A 684 -19.59 -24.31 -12.07
C GLU A 684 -20.26 -24.19 -10.69
N ILE A 685 -19.90 -23.15 -9.93
CA ILE A 685 -20.45 -22.87 -8.60
C ILE A 685 -21.66 -21.90 -8.61
N ASN A 686 -22.18 -21.52 -9.79
CA ASN A 686 -23.36 -20.65 -10.00
C ASN A 686 -23.31 -19.28 -9.32
N ILE A 687 -22.19 -18.55 -9.47
CA ILE A 687 -22.01 -17.27 -8.78
C ILE A 687 -22.16 -16.09 -9.75
N SER A 688 -23.08 -15.19 -9.42
CA SER A 688 -23.27 -13.90 -10.09
C SER A 688 -22.85 -12.74 -9.19
N SER A 689 -22.33 -11.68 -9.80
CA SER A 689 -22.07 -10.41 -9.13
C SER A 689 -23.30 -9.50 -9.27
N ASN A 690 -23.78 -8.98 -8.14
CA ASN A 690 -24.77 -7.91 -8.09
C ASN A 690 -24.13 -6.51 -8.24
N ASP A 691 -22.81 -6.43 -8.38
CA ASP A 691 -22.08 -5.16 -8.56
C ASP A 691 -22.03 -4.78 -10.05
N ASP A 692 -22.96 -3.92 -10.43
CA ASP A 692 -23.14 -3.40 -11.79
C ASP A 692 -21.88 -2.72 -12.35
N THR A 693 -21.17 -1.92 -11.52
CA THR A 693 -19.94 -1.24 -11.97
C THR A 693 -18.85 -2.24 -12.34
N LEU A 694 -18.72 -3.29 -11.53
CA LEU A 694 -17.74 -4.33 -11.76
C LEU A 694 -18.08 -5.14 -13.02
N ASN A 695 -19.36 -5.48 -13.22
CA ASN A 695 -19.82 -6.19 -14.42
C ASN A 695 -19.50 -5.38 -15.69
N VAL A 696 -19.73 -4.06 -15.69
CA VAL A 696 -19.38 -3.20 -16.82
C VAL A 696 -17.89 -3.24 -17.12
N LEU A 697 -17.03 -3.02 -16.11
CA LEU A 697 -15.57 -2.97 -16.29
C LEU A 697 -15.02 -4.31 -16.78
N LEU A 698 -15.54 -5.41 -16.26
CA LEU A 698 -15.11 -6.75 -16.66
C LEU A 698 -15.54 -7.09 -18.08
N SER A 699 -16.81 -6.88 -18.44
CA SER A 699 -17.30 -7.11 -19.80
C SER A 699 -16.55 -6.25 -20.83
N GLN A 700 -16.21 -5.00 -20.48
CA GLN A 700 -15.35 -4.17 -21.33
C GLN A 700 -14.00 -4.84 -21.61
N LYS A 701 -13.28 -5.30 -20.57
CA LYS A 701 -11.97 -5.94 -20.74
C LYS A 701 -12.07 -7.25 -21.52
N LEU A 702 -13.08 -8.07 -21.23
CA LEU A 702 -13.32 -9.34 -21.93
C LEU A 702 -13.55 -9.14 -23.43
N ILE A 703 -14.36 -8.15 -23.82
CA ILE A 703 -14.56 -7.81 -25.25
C ILE A 703 -13.25 -7.33 -25.89
N SER A 704 -12.43 -6.56 -25.17
CA SER A 704 -11.10 -6.18 -25.68
C SER A 704 -10.18 -7.40 -25.85
N THR A 705 -10.18 -8.34 -24.89
CA THR A 705 -9.42 -9.58 -25.00
C THR A 705 -9.92 -10.43 -26.17
N TYR A 706 -11.23 -10.55 -26.38
CA TYR A 706 -11.82 -11.17 -27.58
C TYR A 706 -11.32 -10.49 -28.86
N THR A 707 -11.32 -9.15 -28.91
CA THR A 707 -10.88 -8.40 -30.11
C THR A 707 -9.44 -8.76 -30.48
N ASN A 708 -8.57 -8.89 -29.46
CA ASN A 708 -7.16 -9.19 -29.64
C ASN A 708 -6.88 -10.67 -29.94
N THR A 709 -7.64 -11.60 -29.35
CA THR A 709 -7.37 -13.05 -29.41
C THR A 709 -8.25 -13.80 -30.41
N ARG A 710 -9.39 -13.22 -30.78
CA ARG A 710 -10.48 -13.84 -31.56
C ARG A 710 -11.08 -15.11 -30.95
N ASN A 711 -10.85 -15.37 -29.66
CA ASN A 711 -11.45 -16.50 -28.94
C ASN A 711 -12.85 -16.13 -28.41
N SER A 712 -13.90 -16.73 -28.98
CA SER A 712 -15.30 -16.44 -28.69
C SER A 712 -15.68 -16.64 -27.22
N ALA A 713 -14.98 -17.50 -26.48
CA ALA A 713 -15.26 -17.76 -25.07
C ALA A 713 -15.20 -16.48 -24.22
N TYR A 714 -14.31 -15.53 -24.55
CA TYR A 714 -14.24 -14.24 -23.86
C TYR A 714 -15.46 -13.36 -24.14
N PHE A 715 -15.99 -13.40 -25.36
CA PHE A 715 -17.19 -12.66 -25.73
C PHE A 715 -18.43 -13.25 -25.06
N ASP A 716 -18.58 -14.58 -25.09
CA ASP A 716 -19.69 -15.30 -24.44
C ASP A 716 -19.74 -14.99 -22.94
N LEU A 717 -18.57 -14.92 -22.30
CA LEU A 717 -18.46 -14.51 -20.90
C LEU A 717 -18.83 -13.05 -20.66
N ALA A 718 -18.38 -12.12 -21.52
CA ALA A 718 -18.74 -10.71 -21.39
C ALA A 718 -20.27 -10.53 -21.46
N PHE A 719 -20.92 -11.26 -22.37
CA PHE A 719 -22.36 -11.29 -22.54
C PHE A 719 -23.08 -11.94 -21.36
N HIS A 720 -22.50 -12.98 -20.75
CA HIS A 720 -23.05 -13.60 -19.55
C HIS A 720 -23.05 -12.64 -18.35
N PHE A 721 -21.97 -11.88 -18.13
CA PHE A 721 -21.90 -10.95 -16.99
C PHE A 721 -22.78 -9.72 -17.13
N TYR A 722 -22.91 -9.20 -18.35
CA TYR A 722 -23.79 -8.07 -18.60
C TYR A 722 -24.42 -8.19 -19.99
N PRO A 723 -25.59 -8.87 -20.07
CA PRO A 723 -26.32 -9.01 -21.32
C PRO A 723 -26.68 -7.65 -21.91
N LEU A 724 -26.53 -7.50 -23.22
CA LEU A 724 -26.72 -6.22 -23.90
C LEU A 724 -28.14 -5.63 -23.67
N GLY A 725 -29.17 -6.48 -23.65
CA GLY A 725 -30.55 -6.04 -23.38
C GLY A 725 -30.73 -5.50 -21.96
N GLU A 726 -30.09 -6.12 -20.97
CA GLU A 726 -30.11 -5.66 -19.58
C GLU A 726 -29.33 -4.35 -19.42
N LEU A 727 -28.17 -4.24 -20.08
CA LEU A 727 -27.36 -3.02 -20.11
C LEU A 727 -28.16 -1.82 -20.64
N VAL A 728 -28.82 -1.98 -21.78
CA VAL A 728 -29.65 -0.92 -22.36
C VAL A 728 -30.85 -0.60 -21.47
N LYS A 729 -31.49 -1.61 -20.87
CA LYS A 729 -32.58 -1.40 -19.91
C LYS A 729 -32.11 -0.60 -18.70
N ASN A 730 -30.92 -0.89 -18.17
CA ASN A 730 -30.35 -0.19 -17.02
C ASN A 730 -30.04 1.27 -17.36
N ILE A 731 -29.36 1.53 -18.49
CA ILE A 731 -29.11 2.88 -19.02
C ILE A 731 -30.40 3.70 -19.13
N ASN A 732 -31.50 3.06 -19.54
CA ASN A 732 -32.79 3.73 -19.76
C ASN A 732 -33.62 3.94 -18.49
N SER A 733 -33.30 3.29 -17.38
CA SER A 733 -34.13 3.28 -16.16
C SER A 733 -33.45 3.85 -14.93
N GLN A 734 -32.12 3.87 -14.87
CA GLN A 734 -31.36 4.29 -13.69
C GLN A 734 -30.26 5.29 -14.07
N PHE A 735 -30.24 6.45 -13.41
CA PHE A 735 -29.14 7.41 -13.49
C PHE A 735 -28.45 7.51 -12.12
N VAL A 736 -27.38 6.75 -11.93
CA VAL A 736 -26.57 6.79 -10.70
C VAL A 736 -25.58 7.96 -10.73
N GLY A 737 -25.04 8.28 -11.91
CA GLY A 737 -24.14 9.40 -12.13
C GLY A 737 -23.43 9.32 -13.49
N TRP A 738 -22.76 10.40 -13.87
CA TRP A 738 -22.12 10.50 -15.18
C TRP A 738 -20.99 9.49 -15.41
N TYR A 739 -20.24 9.14 -14.36
CA TYR A 739 -19.18 8.13 -14.50
C TYR A 739 -19.76 6.77 -14.91
N ASP A 740 -20.82 6.33 -14.23
CA ASP A 740 -21.51 5.08 -14.51
C ASP A 740 -22.07 5.03 -15.95
N VAL A 741 -22.81 6.08 -16.35
CA VAL A 741 -23.37 6.19 -17.71
C VAL A 741 -22.27 6.15 -18.77
N VAL A 742 -21.15 6.85 -18.56
CA VAL A 742 -20.02 6.83 -19.50
C VAL A 742 -19.47 5.42 -19.65
N GLN A 743 -19.30 4.66 -18.56
CA GLN A 743 -18.81 3.28 -18.62
C GLN A 743 -19.80 2.36 -19.36
N LYS A 744 -21.09 2.47 -19.08
CA LYS A 744 -22.14 1.68 -19.73
C LYS A 744 -22.25 1.96 -21.24
N ILE A 745 -22.25 3.23 -21.62
CA ILE A 745 -22.27 3.65 -23.03
C ILE A 745 -20.99 3.23 -23.76
N THR A 746 -19.85 3.30 -23.09
CA THR A 746 -18.58 2.78 -23.64
C THR A 746 -18.66 1.26 -23.87
N LEU A 747 -19.31 0.52 -22.97
CA LEU A 747 -19.56 -0.91 -23.16
C LEU A 747 -20.49 -1.19 -24.35
N CYS A 748 -21.57 -0.41 -24.52
CA CYS A 748 -22.42 -0.49 -25.72
C CYS A 748 -21.60 -0.28 -27.00
N GLN A 749 -20.72 0.73 -27.04
CA GLN A 749 -19.86 0.96 -28.20
C GLN A 749 -18.94 -0.24 -28.49
N ARG A 750 -18.42 -0.90 -27.44
CA ARG A 750 -17.61 -2.11 -27.61
C ARG A 750 -18.42 -3.28 -28.14
N TYR A 751 -19.64 -3.50 -27.66
CA TYR A 751 -20.54 -4.49 -28.25
C TYR A 751 -20.83 -4.19 -29.71
N LEU A 752 -21.00 -2.92 -30.09
CA LEU A 752 -21.25 -2.54 -31.48
C LEU A 752 -20.06 -2.79 -32.40
N ASN A 753 -18.85 -2.47 -31.94
CA ASN A 753 -17.66 -2.45 -32.80
C ASN A 753 -16.85 -3.74 -32.77
N ASN A 754 -16.97 -4.52 -31.68
CA ASN A 754 -16.06 -5.62 -31.36
C ASN A 754 -16.80 -6.91 -31.00
N SER A 755 -18.02 -7.12 -31.50
CA SER A 755 -18.74 -8.39 -31.39
C SER A 755 -18.41 -9.34 -32.55
N PRO A 756 -18.74 -10.65 -32.43
CA PRO A 756 -18.84 -11.55 -33.57
C PRO A 756 -19.77 -11.00 -34.67
N ASP A 757 -19.51 -11.37 -35.92
CA ASP A 757 -20.24 -10.86 -37.10
C ASP A 757 -21.74 -11.20 -37.07
N ASP A 758 -22.13 -12.27 -36.36
CA ASP A 758 -23.49 -12.77 -36.22
C ASP A 758 -24.22 -12.27 -34.96
N PHE A 759 -23.56 -11.46 -34.13
CA PHE A 759 -24.14 -10.96 -32.89
C PHE A 759 -25.12 -9.80 -33.12
N ASP A 760 -26.35 -9.93 -32.61
CA ASP A 760 -27.38 -8.89 -32.72
C ASP A 760 -27.12 -7.71 -31.77
N THR A 761 -26.78 -6.56 -32.35
CA THR A 761 -26.56 -5.30 -31.63
C THR A 761 -27.76 -4.35 -31.66
N SER A 762 -28.91 -4.79 -32.20
CA SER A 762 -30.12 -3.98 -32.40
C SER A 762 -30.62 -3.30 -31.13
N ALA A 763 -30.45 -3.94 -29.97
CA ALA A 763 -30.85 -3.39 -28.67
C ALA A 763 -30.23 -2.01 -28.38
N ILE A 764 -29.01 -1.72 -28.88
CA ILE A 764 -28.31 -0.43 -28.68
C ILE A 764 -29.09 0.73 -29.30
N GLN A 765 -29.88 0.48 -30.35
CA GLN A 765 -30.70 1.52 -30.98
C GLN A 765 -31.82 2.02 -30.06
N ASN A 766 -32.17 1.25 -29.01
CA ASN A 766 -33.21 1.60 -28.04
C ASN A 766 -32.69 2.45 -26.87
N ILE A 767 -31.44 2.92 -26.90
CA ILE A 767 -30.92 3.85 -25.89
C ILE A 767 -31.73 5.15 -25.91
N ASN A 768 -32.29 5.50 -24.75
CA ASN A 768 -33.06 6.71 -24.55
C ASN A 768 -32.14 7.90 -24.27
N TRP A 769 -31.59 8.46 -25.35
CA TRP A 769 -30.73 9.65 -25.31
C TRP A 769 -31.41 10.85 -24.61
N ALA A 770 -32.74 10.98 -24.74
CA ALA A 770 -33.47 12.07 -24.12
C ALA A 770 -33.50 11.96 -22.60
N PHE A 771 -33.65 10.75 -22.07
CA PHE A 771 -33.51 10.47 -20.64
C PHE A 771 -32.10 10.77 -20.14
N ILE A 772 -31.05 10.33 -20.84
CA ILE A 772 -29.66 10.56 -20.42
C ILE A 772 -29.37 12.07 -20.33
N PHE A 773 -29.69 12.82 -21.39
CA PHE A 773 -29.33 14.24 -21.48
C PHE A 773 -30.26 15.17 -20.70
N SER A 774 -31.40 14.71 -20.18
CA SER A 774 -32.29 15.56 -19.36
C SER A 774 -31.78 15.76 -17.91
N ASN A 775 -30.80 14.98 -17.47
CA ASN A 775 -30.20 15.10 -16.14
C ASN A 775 -29.41 16.41 -15.97
N LYS A 776 -29.57 17.08 -14.82
CA LYS A 776 -29.07 18.45 -14.56
C LYS A 776 -27.62 18.54 -14.03
N GLY A 777 -26.95 17.41 -13.80
CA GLY A 777 -25.61 17.34 -13.18
C GLY A 777 -24.41 17.63 -14.11
N ASP A 778 -24.57 18.39 -15.21
CA ASP A 778 -23.51 18.55 -16.22
C ASP A 778 -22.31 19.38 -15.73
N SER A 779 -22.52 20.22 -14.71
CA SER A 779 -21.49 21.10 -14.13
C SER A 779 -20.29 20.34 -13.55
N PHE A 780 -20.49 19.06 -13.21
CA PHE A 780 -19.46 18.19 -12.64
C PHE A 780 -18.62 17.44 -13.69
N ILE A 781 -19.03 17.43 -14.96
CA ILE A 781 -18.25 16.76 -16.01
C ILE A 781 -17.22 17.73 -16.57
N ASN A 782 -15.94 17.35 -16.48
CA ASN A 782 -14.87 18.06 -17.16
C ASN A 782 -15.21 18.23 -18.67
N PRO A 783 -15.12 19.44 -19.25
CA PRO A 783 -15.46 19.71 -20.65
C PRO A 783 -14.87 18.71 -21.66
N LYS A 784 -13.62 18.28 -21.44
CA LYS A 784 -12.96 17.29 -22.30
C LYS A 784 -13.56 15.89 -22.14
N LYS A 785 -13.91 15.49 -20.92
CA LYS A 785 -14.61 14.22 -20.66
C LYS A 785 -16.00 14.22 -21.31
N LEU A 786 -16.72 15.34 -21.23
CA LEU A 786 -18.02 15.48 -21.90
C LEU A 786 -17.90 15.41 -23.42
N LEU A 787 -16.90 16.08 -24.01
CA LEU A 787 -16.63 15.96 -25.45
C LEU A 787 -16.37 14.50 -25.86
N ASN A 788 -15.49 13.80 -25.14
CA ASN A 788 -15.21 12.40 -25.43
C ASN A 788 -16.46 11.52 -25.31
N PHE A 789 -17.30 11.78 -24.32
CA PHE A 789 -18.59 11.09 -24.18
C PHE A 789 -19.51 11.35 -25.38
N LEU A 790 -19.64 12.61 -25.83
CA LEU A 790 -20.44 12.95 -27.00
C LEU A 790 -19.92 12.28 -28.29
N ILE A 791 -18.60 12.16 -28.46
CA ILE A 791 -18.00 11.42 -29.58
C ILE A 791 -18.45 9.96 -29.56
N ILE A 792 -18.43 9.31 -28.39
CA ILE A 792 -18.90 7.92 -28.23
C ILE A 792 -20.40 7.82 -28.56
N CYS A 793 -21.23 8.73 -28.04
CA CYS A 793 -22.67 8.77 -28.34
C CYS A 793 -22.94 8.93 -29.85
N HIS A 794 -22.20 9.82 -30.51
CA HIS A 794 -22.33 10.06 -31.95
C HIS A 794 -21.95 8.83 -32.77
N ALA A 795 -20.88 8.13 -32.38
CA ALA A 795 -20.44 6.91 -33.03
C ALA A 795 -21.48 5.78 -32.92
N ILE A 796 -22.21 5.71 -31.79
CA ILE A 796 -23.30 4.74 -31.61
C ILE A 796 -24.54 5.15 -32.41
N ASN A 797 -24.94 6.41 -32.32
CA ASN A 797 -26.13 6.93 -32.99
C ASN A 797 -25.91 8.41 -33.33
N GLN A 798 -25.84 8.71 -34.63
CA GLN A 798 -25.60 10.07 -35.12
C GLN A 798 -26.66 11.08 -34.64
N LYS A 799 -27.91 10.64 -34.42
CA LYS A 799 -29.00 11.51 -33.92
C LYS A 799 -28.83 11.91 -32.46
N SER A 800 -27.98 11.24 -31.68
CA SER A 800 -27.73 11.54 -30.27
C SER A 800 -27.28 13.00 -30.07
N ILE A 801 -26.46 13.54 -30.98
CA ILE A 801 -25.98 14.93 -30.93
C ILE A 801 -27.12 15.93 -31.13
N LEU A 802 -28.05 15.65 -32.06
CA LEU A 802 -29.23 16.48 -32.26
C LEU A 802 -30.14 16.48 -31.03
N ILE A 803 -30.29 15.33 -30.36
CA ILE A 803 -31.07 15.20 -29.12
C ILE A 803 -30.39 15.96 -27.97
N PHE A 804 -29.08 15.78 -27.79
CA PHE A 804 -28.28 16.53 -26.82
C PHE A 804 -28.46 18.04 -26.99
N TRP A 805 -28.34 18.52 -28.23
CA TRP A 805 -28.54 19.93 -28.54
C TRP A 805 -29.96 20.41 -28.23
N LYS A 806 -31.00 19.68 -28.65
CA LYS A 806 -32.40 20.05 -28.37
C LYS A 806 -32.70 20.17 -26.88
N ILE A 807 -32.07 19.35 -26.06
CA ILE A 807 -32.28 19.33 -24.61
C ILE A 807 -31.45 20.39 -23.89
N LYS A 808 -30.16 20.52 -24.23
CA LYS A 808 -29.24 21.45 -23.55
C LYS A 808 -29.28 22.88 -24.09
N GLY A 809 -29.70 23.05 -25.34
CA GLY A 809 -29.83 24.33 -26.03
C GLY A 809 -28.50 24.93 -26.50
N ASN A 810 -28.63 26.00 -27.29
CA ASN A 810 -27.50 26.72 -27.89
C ASN A 810 -26.51 27.26 -26.85
N THR A 811 -27.03 27.77 -25.75
CA THR A 811 -26.25 28.48 -24.74
C THR A 811 -25.29 27.53 -24.01
N PHE A 812 -25.73 26.29 -23.73
CA PHE A 812 -24.85 25.28 -23.15
C PHE A 812 -23.73 24.87 -24.11
N VAL A 813 -24.06 24.59 -25.38
CA VAL A 813 -23.08 24.19 -26.40
C VAL A 813 -22.00 25.26 -26.60
N LYS A 814 -22.41 26.54 -26.66
CA LYS A 814 -21.47 27.68 -26.75
C LYS A 814 -20.55 27.74 -25.52
N ARG A 815 -21.09 27.54 -24.31
CA ARG A 815 -20.29 27.49 -23.08
C ARG A 815 -19.29 26.33 -23.11
N LEU A 816 -19.72 25.13 -23.50
CA LEU A 816 -18.86 23.96 -23.63
C LEU A 816 -17.68 24.24 -24.58
N TYR A 817 -17.97 24.80 -25.76
CA TYR A 817 -16.96 25.18 -26.75
C TYR A 817 -15.92 26.17 -26.20
N ILE A 818 -16.37 27.19 -25.46
CA ILE A 818 -15.47 28.18 -24.82
C ILE A 818 -14.64 27.55 -23.68
N LEU A 819 -15.19 26.57 -22.97
CA LEU A 819 -14.51 25.92 -21.85
C LEU A 819 -13.40 24.96 -22.30
N LEU A 820 -13.46 24.41 -23.52
CA LEU A 820 -12.41 23.58 -24.11
C LEU A 820 -11.13 24.39 -24.39
N LEU A 821 -10.07 24.07 -23.67
CA LEU A 821 -8.82 24.84 -23.67
C LEU A 821 -8.01 24.66 -24.96
N ILE A 822 -8.01 23.46 -25.52
CA ILE A 822 -7.19 23.10 -26.68
C ILE A 822 -7.98 23.30 -27.97
N ALA A 823 -7.36 23.92 -28.99
CA ALA A 823 -7.98 24.17 -30.29
C ALA A 823 -8.45 22.88 -30.98
N SER A 824 -7.66 21.79 -30.89
CA SER A 824 -8.05 20.49 -31.45
C SER A 824 -9.35 19.94 -30.87
N ASP A 825 -9.58 20.13 -29.56
CA ASP A 825 -10.80 19.67 -28.89
C ASP A 825 -12.01 20.52 -29.33
N ARG A 826 -11.82 21.83 -29.52
CA ARG A 826 -12.85 22.72 -30.08
C ARG A 826 -13.23 22.32 -31.50
N ASN A 827 -12.25 22.01 -32.35
CA ASN A 827 -12.51 21.56 -33.72
C ASN A 827 -13.31 20.26 -33.74
N ARG A 828 -12.97 19.28 -32.89
CA ARG A 828 -13.76 18.05 -32.75
C ARG A 828 -15.23 18.32 -32.38
N LEU A 829 -15.50 19.25 -31.45
CA LEU A 829 -16.87 19.63 -31.12
C LEU A 829 -17.57 20.35 -32.27
N TYR A 830 -16.83 21.19 -33.01
CA TYR A 830 -17.34 21.87 -34.20
C TYR A 830 -17.75 20.87 -35.29
N ASP A 831 -16.93 19.85 -35.53
CA ASP A 831 -17.14 18.80 -36.53
C ASP A 831 -18.31 17.89 -36.14
N LEU A 832 -18.48 17.57 -34.85
CA LEU A 832 -19.67 16.84 -34.37
C LEU A 832 -21.00 17.55 -34.66
N LEU A 833 -20.96 18.87 -34.87
CA LEU A 833 -22.11 19.72 -35.15
C LEU A 833 -22.17 20.11 -36.64
N GLU A 834 -21.56 19.33 -37.54
CA GLU A 834 -21.58 19.59 -38.98
C GLU A 834 -23.00 19.75 -39.54
N GLY A 835 -23.20 20.81 -40.33
CA GLY A 835 -24.49 21.18 -40.90
C GLY A 835 -25.42 21.92 -39.93
N HIS A 836 -25.02 22.15 -38.68
CA HIS A 836 -25.84 22.82 -37.68
C HIS A 836 -25.71 24.36 -37.74
N PRO A 837 -26.80 25.15 -37.58
CA PRO A 837 -26.76 26.61 -37.65
C PRO A 837 -25.78 27.28 -36.67
N ILE A 838 -25.51 26.65 -35.53
CA ILE A 838 -24.63 27.18 -34.48
C ILE A 838 -23.15 27.24 -34.90
N GLN A 839 -22.74 26.47 -35.92
CA GLN A 839 -21.34 26.40 -36.35
C GLN A 839 -20.78 27.78 -36.72
N LYS A 840 -21.58 28.64 -37.38
CA LYS A 840 -21.16 30.01 -37.72
C LYS A 840 -20.77 30.83 -36.49
N GLU A 841 -21.52 30.68 -35.40
CA GLU A 841 -21.22 31.35 -34.13
C GLU A 841 -20.00 30.74 -33.43
N LEU A 842 -19.88 29.40 -33.43
CA LEU A 842 -18.71 28.73 -32.84
C LEU A 842 -17.40 29.12 -33.54
N LYS A 843 -17.41 29.24 -34.87
CA LYS A 843 -16.26 29.72 -35.65
C LYS A 843 -15.82 31.13 -35.24
N SER A 844 -16.78 32.03 -35.04
CA SER A 844 -16.52 33.40 -34.54
C SER A 844 -15.91 33.38 -33.13
N TYR A 845 -16.40 32.53 -32.23
CA TYR A 845 -15.80 32.38 -30.90
C TYR A 845 -14.40 31.76 -30.94
N GLY A 846 -14.16 30.81 -31.85
CA GLY A 846 -12.83 30.21 -32.06
C GLY A 846 -11.78 31.25 -32.41
N GLN A 847 -12.07 32.13 -33.39
CA GLN A 847 -11.18 33.22 -33.79
C GLN A 847 -10.84 34.16 -32.63
N ILE A 848 -11.85 34.58 -31.85
CA ILE A 848 -11.63 35.47 -30.71
C ILE A 848 -10.80 34.78 -29.61
N LEU A 849 -11.00 33.48 -29.38
CA LEU A 849 -10.23 32.71 -28.39
C LEU A 849 -8.78 32.50 -28.82
N GLU A 850 -8.51 32.37 -30.11
CA GLU A 850 -7.15 32.25 -30.67
C GLU A 850 -6.41 33.59 -30.66
N GLU A 851 -7.12 34.70 -30.88
CA GLU A 851 -6.57 36.06 -30.82
C GLU A 851 -6.36 36.57 -29.38
N SER A 852 -7.02 35.97 -28.37
CA SER A 852 -7.02 36.49 -27.01
C SER A 852 -6.26 35.60 -26.00
N VAL A 853 -5.12 36.09 -25.53
CA VAL A 853 -4.30 35.42 -24.51
C VAL A 853 -4.78 35.83 -23.10
N GLY A 854 -5.56 34.97 -22.42
CA GLY A 854 -5.75 35.05 -20.96
C GLY A 854 -7.17 34.80 -20.39
N ILE A 855 -7.24 34.51 -19.10
CA ILE A 855 -8.49 34.18 -18.36
C ILE A 855 -9.56 35.28 -18.45
N LYS A 856 -9.14 36.55 -18.56
CA LYS A 856 -10.05 37.71 -18.63
C LYS A 856 -10.88 37.75 -19.92
N SER A 857 -10.31 37.38 -21.07
CA SER A 857 -11.06 37.35 -22.34
C SER A 857 -12.09 36.22 -22.35
N LYS A 858 -11.72 35.05 -21.83
CA LYS A 858 -12.61 33.89 -21.65
C LYS A 858 -13.83 34.24 -20.78
N ASN A 859 -13.63 34.89 -19.63
CA ASN A 859 -14.74 35.31 -18.77
C ASN A 859 -15.63 36.36 -19.45
N LYS A 860 -15.07 37.23 -20.29
CA LYS A 860 -15.82 38.21 -21.08
C LYS A 860 -16.69 37.52 -22.15
N LEU A 861 -16.14 36.53 -22.85
CA LEU A 861 -16.86 35.69 -23.83
C LEU A 861 -17.96 34.86 -23.15
N MET A 862 -17.65 34.21 -22.04
CA MET A 862 -18.61 33.45 -21.24
C MET A 862 -19.78 34.33 -20.81
N ARG A 863 -19.51 35.53 -20.27
CA ARG A 863 -20.57 36.50 -19.95
C ARG A 863 -21.39 36.88 -21.18
N LYS A 864 -20.76 37.14 -22.33
CA LYS A 864 -21.45 37.48 -23.58
C LYS A 864 -22.40 36.37 -24.02
N VAL A 865 -21.98 35.11 -23.91
CA VAL A 865 -22.79 33.93 -24.25
C VAL A 865 -23.92 33.72 -23.25
N ILE A 866 -23.66 33.89 -21.95
CA ILE A 866 -24.68 33.69 -20.91
C ILE A 866 -25.81 34.71 -21.07
N PHE A 867 -25.49 35.97 -21.37
CA PHE A 867 -26.47 37.05 -21.41
C PHE A 867 -26.96 37.43 -22.82
N SER A 868 -26.68 36.61 -23.84
CA SER A 868 -27.08 36.89 -25.23
C SER A 868 -28.58 36.77 -25.48
N ASP A 869 -29.27 35.96 -24.68
CA ASP A 869 -30.65 35.56 -24.96
C ASP A 869 -31.69 36.56 -24.40
N TYR A 870 -31.23 37.58 -23.66
CA TYR A 870 -32.04 38.64 -23.02
C TYR A 870 -33.33 38.15 -22.36
N GLN A 871 -33.27 36.98 -21.72
CA GLN A 871 -34.41 36.35 -21.07
C GLN A 871 -34.03 35.91 -19.66
N TYR A 872 -34.98 36.04 -18.73
CA TYR A 872 -34.83 35.57 -17.35
C TYR A 872 -36.02 34.71 -16.95
N HIS A 873 -35.79 33.71 -16.11
CA HIS A 873 -36.77 32.68 -15.73
C HIS A 873 -37.46 33.00 -14.40
N GLY A 874 -36.99 34.03 -13.70
CA GLY A 874 -37.54 34.44 -12.43
C GLY A 874 -36.88 35.69 -11.93
N LYS A 875 -37.39 36.17 -10.81
CA LYS A 875 -37.04 37.44 -10.21
C LYS A 875 -36.66 37.23 -8.76
N ILE A 876 -35.63 37.93 -8.32
CA ILE A 876 -35.34 38.13 -6.91
C ILE A 876 -35.37 39.61 -6.56
N THR A 877 -35.82 39.92 -5.34
CA THR A 877 -35.69 41.25 -4.74
C THR A 877 -34.60 41.17 -3.69
N VAL A 878 -33.63 42.08 -3.73
CA VAL A 878 -32.49 42.12 -2.80
C VAL A 878 -32.57 43.34 -1.89
N ASP A 879 -31.95 43.25 -0.72
CA ASP A 879 -31.87 44.38 0.22
C ASP A 879 -30.97 45.51 -0.31
N ILE A 880 -31.04 46.67 0.36
CA ILE A 880 -30.26 47.85 -0.02
C ILE A 880 -28.75 47.61 0.00
N GLY A 881 -28.23 46.79 0.90
CA GLY A 881 -26.79 46.47 1.00
C GLY A 881 -26.31 45.63 -0.18
N ALA A 882 -27.06 44.59 -0.52
CA ALA A 882 -26.83 43.74 -1.68
C ALA A 882 -26.99 44.54 -2.99
N ALA A 883 -28.00 45.41 -3.10
CA ALA A 883 -28.18 46.29 -4.24
C ALA A 883 -26.96 47.21 -4.45
N ILE A 884 -26.45 47.85 -3.39
CA ILE A 884 -25.25 48.69 -3.43
C ILE A 884 -24.02 47.86 -3.85
N ALA A 885 -23.84 46.67 -3.30
CA ALA A 885 -22.70 45.81 -3.62
C ALA A 885 -22.70 45.35 -5.10
N ILE A 886 -23.89 45.05 -5.63
CA ILE A 886 -24.08 44.69 -7.05
C ILE A 886 -23.81 45.89 -7.96
N LEU A 887 -24.35 47.06 -7.61
CA LEU A 887 -24.20 48.26 -8.42
C LEU A 887 -22.76 48.79 -8.38
N ASN A 888 -22.09 48.81 -7.23
CA ASN A 888 -20.83 49.56 -7.07
C ASN A 888 -19.58 48.68 -6.97
N LEU A 889 -19.68 47.45 -6.44
CA LEU A 889 -18.50 46.67 -6.04
C LEU A 889 -18.29 45.38 -6.85
N ARG A 890 -19.21 45.03 -7.76
CA ARG A 890 -19.19 43.75 -8.51
C ARG A 890 -18.95 42.55 -7.58
N ALA A 891 -19.74 42.48 -6.51
CA ALA A 891 -19.64 41.44 -5.48
C ALA A 891 -20.48 40.19 -5.82
N ASN A 892 -20.21 39.09 -5.12
CA ASN A 892 -21.09 37.92 -5.11
C ASN A 892 -22.39 38.28 -4.38
N LEU A 893 -23.51 37.69 -4.79
CA LEU A 893 -24.76 37.77 -4.05
C LEU A 893 -24.87 36.56 -3.12
N LEU A 894 -25.06 36.82 -1.83
CA LEU A 894 -25.31 35.81 -0.80
C LEU A 894 -26.82 35.64 -0.55
N PRO A 895 -27.29 34.47 -0.09
CA PRO A 895 -28.69 34.24 0.24
C PRO A 895 -29.27 35.24 1.26
N ILE A 896 -28.46 35.65 2.25
CA ILE A 896 -28.86 36.63 3.27
C ILE A 896 -29.38 37.95 2.67
N GLY A 897 -28.82 38.37 1.53
CA GLY A 897 -29.18 39.63 0.87
C GLY A 897 -30.44 39.55 0.01
N ILE A 898 -31.14 38.40 -0.01
CA ILE A 898 -32.35 38.16 -0.82
C ILE A 898 -33.58 38.32 0.07
N LEU A 899 -34.48 39.25 -0.29
CA LEU A 899 -35.75 39.51 0.40
C LEU A 899 -36.89 38.65 -0.17
N ASN A 900 -36.94 38.50 -1.49
CA ASN A 900 -38.03 37.78 -2.16
C ASN A 900 -37.58 37.03 -3.41
N VAL A 901 -38.29 35.96 -3.74
CA VAL A 901 -38.06 35.11 -4.92
C VAL A 901 -39.41 34.84 -5.60
N ILE A 902 -39.52 35.26 -6.86
CA ILE A 902 -40.75 35.23 -7.66
C ILE A 902 -40.47 34.45 -8.96
N GLY A 903 -41.38 33.54 -9.33
CA GLY A 903 -41.23 32.63 -10.48
C GLY A 903 -40.73 31.24 -10.09
N GLU A 904 -40.75 30.33 -11.06
CA GLU A 904 -40.24 28.96 -10.93
C GLU A 904 -39.05 28.77 -11.86
N PHE A 905 -37.89 28.42 -11.28
CA PHE A 905 -36.66 28.23 -12.05
C PHE A 905 -35.72 27.24 -11.36
N SER A 906 -34.89 26.57 -12.16
CA SER A 906 -33.85 25.69 -11.64
C SER A 906 -32.53 26.40 -11.41
N GLU A 907 -31.63 25.75 -10.68
CA GLU A 907 -30.22 26.11 -10.66
C GLU A 907 -29.66 26.26 -12.09
N GLY A 908 -28.76 27.23 -12.28
CA GLY A 908 -28.19 27.59 -13.58
C GLY A 908 -29.06 28.51 -14.43
N SER A 909 -30.29 28.81 -14.01
CA SER A 909 -31.18 29.74 -14.71
C SER A 909 -30.75 31.20 -14.53
N ILE A 910 -30.95 32.01 -15.57
CA ILE A 910 -30.78 33.46 -15.51
C ILE A 910 -31.98 34.05 -14.78
N ILE A 911 -31.73 34.81 -13.72
CA ILE A 911 -32.74 35.48 -12.91
C ILE A 911 -32.51 36.98 -12.88
N ALA A 912 -33.60 37.74 -12.83
CA ALA A 912 -33.59 39.18 -12.73
C ALA A 912 -33.47 39.63 -11.27
N ILE A 913 -32.64 40.64 -11.03
CA ILE A 913 -32.32 41.16 -9.71
C ILE A 913 -32.95 42.55 -9.59
N PHE A 914 -33.86 42.71 -8.63
CA PHE A 914 -34.55 43.96 -8.36
C PHE A 914 -34.15 44.52 -7.01
N ASP A 915 -34.09 45.84 -6.89
CA ASP A 915 -33.99 46.52 -5.61
C ASP A 915 -35.34 46.57 -4.88
N GLU A 916 -35.33 47.06 -3.62
CA GLU A 916 -36.54 47.25 -2.80
C GLU A 916 -37.56 48.22 -3.43
N ARG A 917 -37.12 49.12 -4.32
CA ARG A 917 -37.99 50.06 -5.05
C ARG A 917 -38.57 49.42 -6.32
N ASN A 918 -38.40 48.11 -6.47
CA ASN A 918 -38.89 47.33 -7.60
C ASN A 918 -38.25 47.73 -8.94
N ALA A 919 -37.06 48.34 -8.92
CA ALA A 919 -36.27 48.65 -10.10
C ALA A 919 -35.34 47.49 -10.46
N LEU A 920 -35.31 47.10 -11.73
CA LEU A 920 -34.39 46.08 -12.23
C LEU A 920 -32.96 46.64 -12.20
N ILE A 921 -32.04 46.01 -11.46
CA ILE A 921 -30.66 46.48 -11.31
C ILE A 921 -29.64 45.57 -11.99
N GLY A 922 -30.01 44.32 -12.27
CA GLY A 922 -29.14 43.37 -12.93
C GLY A 922 -29.82 42.05 -13.26
N VAL A 923 -29.08 41.16 -13.88
CA VAL A 923 -29.42 39.75 -14.05
C VAL A 923 -28.23 38.90 -13.62
N GLY A 924 -28.47 37.68 -13.19
CA GLY A 924 -27.40 36.75 -12.86
C GLY A 924 -27.81 35.29 -12.97
N VAL A 925 -26.83 34.40 -12.99
CA VAL A 925 -27.06 32.95 -12.99
C VAL A 925 -27.23 32.48 -11.55
N SER A 926 -28.38 31.90 -11.24
CA SER A 926 -28.68 31.36 -9.92
C SER A 926 -27.90 30.07 -9.65
N GLU A 927 -27.27 29.95 -8.49
CA GLU A 927 -26.61 28.71 -8.02
C GLU A 927 -27.58 27.79 -7.26
N PHE A 928 -28.86 28.17 -7.16
CA PHE A 928 -29.89 27.39 -6.47
C PHE A 928 -31.21 27.43 -7.25
N SER A 929 -32.08 26.44 -7.03
CA SER A 929 -33.46 26.46 -7.55
C SER A 929 -34.30 27.53 -6.85
N SER A 930 -35.44 27.93 -7.44
CA SER A 930 -36.38 28.85 -6.80
C SER A 930 -36.92 28.30 -5.47
N ASN A 931 -37.06 26.98 -5.34
CA ASN A 931 -37.53 26.34 -4.11
C ASN A 931 -36.46 26.39 -3.01
N ASP A 932 -35.20 26.14 -3.37
CA ASP A 932 -34.10 26.19 -2.40
C ASP A 932 -33.80 27.63 -2.00
N LEU A 933 -33.74 28.57 -2.96
CA LEU A 933 -33.59 30.00 -2.67
C LEU A 933 -34.69 30.52 -1.74
N LYS A 934 -35.94 30.06 -1.89
CA LYS A 934 -37.04 30.45 -0.99
C LYS A 934 -36.82 29.97 0.45
N LYS A 935 -36.13 28.84 0.65
CA LYS A 935 -35.79 28.31 1.97
C LYS A 935 -34.61 29.05 2.59
N ILE A 936 -33.59 29.37 1.79
CA ILE A 936 -32.33 29.94 2.30
C ILE A 936 -32.23 31.47 2.24
N LYS A 937 -33.19 32.15 1.60
CA LYS A 937 -33.21 33.61 1.57
C LYS A 937 -33.21 34.17 3.00
N GLY A 938 -32.42 35.21 3.25
CA GLY A 938 -32.29 35.83 4.58
C GLY A 938 -31.41 35.05 5.57
N HIS A 939 -30.89 33.87 5.22
CA HIS A 939 -30.02 33.08 6.09
C HIS A 939 -28.53 33.31 5.84
N ASN A 940 -27.71 33.21 6.90
CA ASN A 940 -26.26 33.25 6.80
C ASN A 940 -25.70 31.98 6.16
N THR A 941 -24.49 32.07 5.58
CA THR A 941 -23.83 30.93 4.93
C THR A 941 -23.58 29.75 5.87
N SER A 942 -23.38 30.01 7.17
CA SER A 942 -23.20 28.99 8.22
C SER A 942 -24.47 28.20 8.53
N GLU A 943 -25.65 28.76 8.24
CA GLU A 943 -26.95 28.15 8.54
C GLU A 943 -27.42 27.22 7.40
N LEU A 944 -26.83 27.35 6.21
CA LEU A 944 -27.30 26.67 4.99
C LEU A 944 -27.23 25.14 5.09
N HIS A 945 -26.23 24.59 5.78
CA HIS A 945 -26.06 23.14 5.98
C HIS A 945 -27.18 22.50 6.81
N GLY A 946 -27.89 23.28 7.64
CA GLY A 946 -29.05 22.79 8.39
C GLY A 946 -30.37 22.89 7.64
N ILE A 947 -30.42 23.65 6.54
CA ILE A 947 -31.65 23.97 5.80
C ILE A 947 -31.78 23.14 4.52
N LEU A 948 -30.65 22.78 3.90
CA LEU A 948 -30.60 22.00 2.67
C LEU A 948 -29.70 20.78 2.86
N GLU A 949 -30.22 19.59 2.54
CA GLU A 949 -29.54 18.30 2.77
C GLU A 949 -28.31 18.08 1.87
N ASN A 950 -28.17 18.80 0.76
CA ASN A 950 -27.03 18.72 -0.18
C ASN A 950 -26.72 20.08 -0.80
N ASN A 951 -25.74 20.82 -0.24
CA ASN A 951 -25.32 22.13 -0.77
C ASN A 951 -23.94 22.07 -1.43
N HIS A 952 -23.87 22.44 -2.71
CA HIS A 952 -22.61 22.57 -3.46
C HIS A 952 -22.07 24.01 -3.54
N SER A 953 -22.83 25.00 -3.07
CA SER A 953 -22.45 26.42 -3.11
C SER A 953 -22.96 27.14 -1.85
N TYR A 954 -22.29 28.24 -1.49
CA TYR A 954 -22.74 29.17 -0.43
C TYR A 954 -23.17 30.53 -1.01
N LEU A 955 -23.05 30.69 -2.33
CA LEU A 955 -23.31 31.94 -3.03
C LEU A 955 -24.62 31.78 -3.81
N ALA A 956 -25.53 32.74 -3.73
CA ALA A 956 -26.73 32.72 -4.55
C ALA A 956 -26.43 33.06 -6.02
N ILE A 957 -25.54 34.03 -6.27
CA ILE A 957 -25.04 34.37 -7.61
C ILE A 957 -23.55 34.76 -7.50
N ARG A 958 -22.70 34.18 -8.35
CA ARG A 958 -21.28 34.55 -8.43
C ARG A 958 -21.09 35.85 -9.22
N LYS A 959 -20.13 36.70 -8.81
CA LYS A 959 -19.82 37.96 -9.48
C LYS A 959 -19.43 37.79 -10.94
N GLU A 960 -18.80 36.68 -11.31
CA GLU A 960 -18.42 36.35 -12.69
C GLU A 960 -19.64 36.13 -13.59
N PHE A 961 -20.78 35.72 -13.01
CA PHE A 961 -22.04 35.46 -13.71
C PHE A 961 -23.15 36.42 -13.30
N LEU A 962 -22.75 37.62 -12.88
CA LEU A 962 -23.64 38.74 -12.63
C LEU A 962 -23.42 39.82 -13.69
N HIS A 963 -24.52 40.32 -14.27
CA HIS A 963 -24.54 41.42 -15.22
C HIS A 963 -25.39 42.56 -14.70
N ARG A 964 -24.74 43.67 -14.35
CA ARG A 964 -25.40 44.92 -14.01
C ARG A 964 -26.05 45.50 -15.26
N LEU A 965 -27.30 45.93 -15.13
CA LEU A 965 -28.03 46.57 -16.20
C LEU A 965 -28.05 48.09 -16.01
N TYR A 966 -27.89 48.82 -17.11
CA TYR A 966 -28.12 50.26 -17.15
C TYR A 966 -29.54 50.58 -17.63
N PRO A 967 -30.09 51.78 -17.33
CA PRO A 967 -31.49 52.13 -17.65
C PRO A 967 -31.96 51.84 -19.08
N LYS A 968 -31.08 51.99 -20.07
CA LYS A 968 -31.38 51.72 -21.48
C LYS A 968 -31.51 50.22 -21.83
N GLN A 969 -31.03 49.33 -20.97
CA GLN A 969 -30.99 47.88 -21.20
C GLN A 969 -32.19 47.14 -20.60
N PHE A 970 -32.94 47.76 -19.69
CA PHE A 970 -34.06 47.12 -19.00
C PHE A 970 -35.15 46.61 -19.97
N LYS A 971 -35.44 47.37 -21.04
CA LYS A 971 -36.47 47.02 -22.04
C LYS A 971 -36.12 45.80 -22.91
N LYS A 972 -34.87 45.32 -22.89
CA LYS A 972 -34.46 44.16 -23.69
C LYS A 972 -34.76 42.83 -22.99
N TRP A 973 -34.84 42.83 -21.66
CA TRP A 973 -34.97 41.61 -20.87
C TRP A 973 -36.43 41.20 -20.70
N VAL A 974 -36.75 39.98 -21.10
CA VAL A 974 -38.11 39.44 -21.05
C VAL A 974 -38.19 38.31 -20.03
N LEU A 975 -39.22 38.34 -19.17
CA LEU A 975 -39.54 37.22 -18.29
C LEU A 975 -40.10 36.06 -19.15
N ILE A 976 -39.46 34.90 -19.07
CA ILE A 976 -40.01 33.66 -19.62
C ILE A 976 -41.17 33.26 -18.70
N LYS A 977 -42.38 33.18 -19.28
CA LYS A 977 -43.59 32.77 -18.57
C LYS A 977 -43.66 31.27 -18.40
#